data_AF-A0A368VEU4-F1
#
_entry.id   AF-A0A368VEU4-F1
#
_cell.length_a   1.000
_cell.length_b   1.000
_cell.length_c   1.000
_cell.angle_alpha   90.00
_cell.angle_beta   90.00
_cell.angle_gamma   90.00
#
_symmetry.space_group_name_H-M   'P 1'
#
loop_
_entity.id
_entity.type
_entity.pdbx_description
1 polymer ?
#
loop_
_entity_poly.entity_id
_entity_poly.type
_entity_poly.pdbx_seq_one_letter_code
_entity_poly.pdbx_strand_id
1 'polypeptide(L)'
;MDKSIGKHNKRSRIQTFLLAILVAFIPMMANFPTKAEAATTLVTYPAPATGVTMNTTYTVQVRVPGGAWQNVDVYNTTVGIVPANASIAYFDTDGPVELSVTYNSGTVTSAAVHPTSKGITPAVNGNTMTFSISGPTKLSLEVNDNINNNLHLFVNPLEVNPPSPTDPNVIYLGPGVHNQSYVVPSGKTLYLAGGGVINGNVMFQSANNAKFLGRGMLSRPNYGGLVINFSNNITVDGIIVNNYGNANGGGTGANIGNSTNVLLNNVKWIAHKKWTDGINVYGSSNVTINDAFFRTGDDAIAIYSTRQGGGESYWGNVSNIKVSNTILMPDVAHPIQIGVHGDPSAPGGGVVIDNVTFDNIDILTHNALSCSRASNIVINSGDGNLVSNIMFNNIRIKDVCAQRIFETAVVYSTRWMTGPGRGIKNVYFKDVSYTGTNANSNNISGYDASRLNQDYTFENLRINGNLIMDAASGNISVGNHAKNVNFIASGGTPPKVTPFPSVTPINLALNKSASSDSSQSGNPASSGNDSSTSTRWSANDANTGHSWTVDLGSSMRITDGTQVKWEQSGKVYKYKIETSNDNSNWTMKVDKTANTSTVQTQTDNFKADARYVKITVTGLESGVWASFYDFKVLGEQWNLAMGKTASSDSTMSGFPASNAADGNQMTHWSANDGNTGHWVKVDLGYVKKITNGTQVLWPNVGSAYQYKVETSIDNTNWTQVVDKTANTSTDQVQNDY
;
A
#
# COMPACT_ATOMS: atom_id res chain seq x y z
N MET A 1 -18.10 25.19 68.97
CA MET A 1 -16.74 25.11 69.52
C MET A 1 -15.79 25.02 68.34
N ASP A 2 -15.22 26.18 67.98
CA ASP A 2 -13.76 26.46 68.02
C ASP A 2 -13.07 25.80 66.81
N LYS A 3 -12.30 26.45 65.93
CA LYS A 3 -11.61 27.74 65.75
C LYS A 3 -10.95 27.56 64.34
N SER A 4 -10.56 28.51 63.50
CA SER A 4 -10.32 29.93 63.58
C SER A 4 -9.75 30.38 62.21
N ILE A 5 -10.12 31.60 61.76
CA ILE A 5 -9.23 32.65 61.21
C ILE A 5 -8.45 32.32 59.91
N GLY A 6 -8.48 33.10 58.83
CA GLY A 6 -8.93 34.47 58.59
C GLY A 6 -7.90 35.24 57.74
N LYS A 7 -8.37 36.35 57.13
CA LYS A 7 -7.62 37.49 56.54
C LYS A 7 -7.03 37.28 55.14
N HIS A 8 -7.01 38.22 54.20
CA HIS A 8 -7.36 39.64 54.03
C HIS A 8 -7.07 39.91 52.51
N ASN A 9 -7.55 40.90 51.75
CA ASN A 9 -8.40 42.08 51.90
C ASN A 9 -8.61 42.65 50.48
N LYS A 10 -9.83 43.15 50.18
CA LYS A 10 -10.15 44.52 49.70
C LYS A 10 -9.36 45.09 48.49
N ARG A 11 -9.93 45.80 47.49
CA ARG A 11 -11.16 46.63 47.48
C ARG A 11 -11.37 47.25 46.08
N SER A 12 -12.65 47.39 45.71
CA SER A 12 -13.32 48.55 45.05
C SER A 12 -12.90 48.94 43.62
N ARG A 13 -13.82 49.28 42.72
CA ARG A 13 -14.79 50.40 42.79
C ARG A 13 -15.94 50.14 41.79
N ILE A 14 -17.22 50.18 42.21
CA ILE A 14 -18.11 51.37 42.28
C ILE A 14 -18.64 51.73 40.87
N GLN A 15 -19.89 51.36 40.54
CA GLN A 15 -21.11 52.23 40.46
C GLN A 15 -21.42 52.58 38.98
N THR A 16 -22.64 52.66 38.43
CA THR A 16 -23.99 52.82 39.00
C THR A 16 -25.04 52.86 37.86
N PHE A 17 -26.19 52.20 38.09
CA PHE A 17 -27.58 52.53 37.66
C PHE A 17 -27.96 52.39 36.15
N LEU A 18 -29.20 52.01 35.74
CA LEU A 18 -30.56 52.29 36.25
C LEU A 18 -31.62 51.26 35.76
N LEU A 19 -32.63 51.03 36.62
CA LEU A 19 -34.09 50.85 36.36
C LEU A 19 -34.55 49.79 35.33
N ALA A 20 -35.10 48.62 35.73
CA ALA A 20 -36.45 48.36 36.27
C ALA A 20 -37.61 48.76 35.33
N ILE A 21 -38.36 47.77 34.83
CA ILE A 21 -39.80 47.57 35.11
C ILE A 21 -40.27 46.22 34.52
N LEU A 22 -41.10 45.57 35.33
CA LEU A 22 -41.71 44.25 35.21
C LEU A 22 -43.11 44.40 34.60
N VAL A 23 -43.43 43.78 33.46
CA VAL A 23 -44.83 43.38 33.12
C VAL A 23 -44.80 42.09 32.29
N ALA A 24 -45.67 41.16 32.69
CA ALA A 24 -45.87 39.82 32.18
C ALA A 24 -46.94 39.76 31.07
N PHE A 25 -46.68 38.89 30.07
CA PHE A 25 -47.58 37.87 29.48
C PHE A 25 -48.49 38.12 28.23
N ILE A 26 -48.10 37.42 27.13
CA ILE A 26 -48.83 36.70 26.03
C ILE A 26 -49.40 37.51 24.80
N PRO A 27 -49.44 36.95 23.56
CA PRO A 27 -48.39 36.38 22.70
C PRO A 27 -48.31 37.15 21.35
N MET A 28 -47.11 37.44 20.85
CA MET A 28 -46.96 37.80 19.43
C MET A 28 -46.45 36.57 18.71
N MET A 29 -47.21 36.08 17.73
CA MET A 29 -46.74 35.07 16.77
C MET A 29 -45.47 35.62 16.11
N ALA A 30 -44.31 35.20 16.61
CA ALA A 30 -43.06 35.43 15.93
C ALA A 30 -43.02 34.40 14.78
N ASN A 31 -43.25 34.89 13.56
CA ASN A 31 -42.72 34.26 12.37
C ASN A 31 -41.26 33.90 12.66
N PHE A 32 -40.96 32.61 12.75
CA PHE A 32 -39.58 32.16 12.65
C PHE A 32 -39.07 32.65 11.29
N PRO A 33 -37.91 33.33 11.21
CA PRO A 33 -37.30 33.58 9.92
C PRO A 33 -37.05 32.21 9.30
N THR A 34 -37.76 31.90 8.23
CA THR A 34 -37.37 30.87 7.29
C THR A 34 -35.91 31.14 6.98
N LYS A 35 -35.02 30.19 7.30
CA LYS A 35 -33.66 30.23 6.77
C LYS A 35 -33.82 30.37 5.27
N ALA A 36 -33.46 31.54 4.73
CA ALA A 36 -33.28 31.68 3.31
C ALA A 36 -32.12 30.75 2.95
N GLU A 37 -32.44 29.55 2.47
CA GLU A 37 -31.42 28.69 1.86
C GLU A 37 -30.82 29.47 0.68
N ALA A 38 -29.49 29.47 0.58
CA ALA A 38 -28.84 30.07 -0.56
C ALA A 38 -29.40 29.43 -1.85
N ALA A 39 -29.66 30.26 -2.86
CA ALA A 39 -30.20 29.75 -4.12
C ALA A 39 -29.22 28.75 -4.75
N THR A 40 -29.71 27.58 -5.14
CA THR A 40 -28.90 26.57 -5.84
C THR A 40 -28.33 27.15 -7.14
N THR A 41 -27.03 27.00 -7.32
CA THR A 41 -26.33 27.30 -8.57
C THR A 41 -26.21 26.03 -9.40
N LEU A 42 -26.45 26.12 -10.71
CA LEU A 42 -26.33 25.02 -11.68
C LEU A 42 -25.50 25.50 -12.88
N VAL A 43 -24.46 24.75 -13.24
CA VAL A 43 -23.57 25.06 -14.37
C VAL A 43 -23.47 23.86 -15.30
N THR A 44 -23.86 24.04 -16.57
CA THR A 44 -23.65 23.05 -17.64
C THR A 44 -22.50 23.48 -18.54
N TYR A 45 -21.86 22.50 -19.19
CA TYR A 45 -20.70 22.72 -20.04
C TYR A 45 -20.98 22.21 -21.46
N PRO A 46 -21.08 23.09 -22.46
CA PRO A 46 -21.23 22.67 -23.84
C PRO A 46 -20.02 21.84 -24.31
N ALA A 47 -20.29 20.75 -25.01
CA ALA A 47 -19.27 19.96 -25.66
C ALA A 47 -18.65 20.73 -26.85
N PRO A 48 -17.38 20.47 -27.20
CA PRO A 48 -16.80 21.01 -28.43
C PRO A 48 -17.63 20.64 -29.65
N ALA A 49 -17.84 21.60 -30.56
CA ALA A 49 -18.64 21.39 -31.76
C ALA A 49 -18.07 20.31 -32.70
N THR A 50 -16.76 20.04 -32.65
CA THR A 50 -16.07 19.02 -33.44
C THR A 50 -14.97 18.35 -32.62
N GLY A 51 -14.48 17.19 -33.11
CA GLY A 51 -13.35 16.47 -32.50
C GLY A 51 -13.69 15.61 -31.28
N VAL A 52 -14.97 15.52 -30.91
CA VAL A 52 -15.49 14.67 -29.84
C VAL A 52 -16.69 13.88 -30.34
N THR A 53 -16.77 12.60 -30.00
CA THR A 53 -17.92 11.75 -30.34
C THR A 53 -19.01 11.91 -29.30
N MET A 54 -20.18 12.39 -29.75
CA MET A 54 -21.39 12.48 -28.93
C MET A 54 -22.17 11.17 -28.97
N ASN A 55 -22.97 10.92 -27.93
CA ASN A 55 -23.86 9.77 -27.84
C ASN A 55 -25.32 10.25 -27.84
N THR A 56 -26.15 9.63 -28.68
CA THR A 56 -27.56 10.02 -28.87
C THR A 56 -28.55 9.07 -28.20
N THR A 57 -28.08 8.05 -27.48
CA THR A 57 -28.93 7.10 -26.73
C THR A 57 -29.78 7.83 -25.70
N TYR A 58 -29.24 8.86 -25.05
CA TYR A 58 -29.95 9.64 -24.04
C TYR A 58 -30.00 11.12 -24.41
N THR A 59 -31.13 11.76 -24.10
CA THR A 59 -31.23 13.21 -23.98
C THR A 59 -31.30 13.54 -22.49
N VAL A 60 -30.40 14.38 -21.99
CA VAL A 60 -30.32 14.74 -20.56
C VAL A 60 -30.67 16.21 -20.40
N GLN A 61 -31.62 16.50 -19.51
CA GLN A 61 -31.96 17.84 -19.08
C GLN A 61 -31.88 17.95 -17.57
N VAL A 62 -31.47 19.12 -17.09
CA VAL A 62 -31.34 19.43 -15.67
C VAL A 62 -31.90 20.82 -15.37
N ARG A 63 -32.44 21.01 -14.19
CA ARG A 63 -32.83 22.33 -13.67
C ARG A 63 -32.67 22.43 -12.17
N VAL A 64 -32.48 23.65 -11.68
CA VAL A 64 -32.81 23.99 -10.29
C VAL A 64 -34.33 23.75 -10.10
N PRO A 65 -34.80 23.21 -8.95
CA PRO A 65 -36.22 22.94 -8.73
C PRO A 65 -37.10 24.14 -9.07
N GLY A 66 -38.12 23.93 -9.90
CA GLY A 66 -39.02 24.98 -10.40
C GLY A 66 -38.43 25.92 -11.47
N GLY A 67 -37.16 25.77 -11.83
CA GLY A 67 -36.48 26.57 -12.85
C GLY A 67 -36.72 26.11 -14.29
N ALA A 68 -35.98 26.72 -15.22
CA ALA A 68 -35.97 26.32 -16.64
C ALA A 68 -35.06 25.11 -16.88
N TRP A 69 -35.50 24.19 -17.74
CA TRP A 69 -34.71 23.06 -18.19
C TRP A 69 -33.52 23.50 -19.04
N GLN A 70 -32.34 22.97 -18.72
CA GLN A 70 -31.10 23.15 -19.47
C GLN A 70 -30.66 21.80 -20.02
N ASN A 71 -30.25 21.76 -21.28
CA ASN A 71 -29.68 20.55 -21.88
C ASN A 71 -28.27 20.30 -21.32
N VAL A 72 -27.93 19.02 -21.15
CA VAL A 72 -26.58 18.56 -20.84
C VAL A 72 -26.10 17.70 -21.99
N ASP A 73 -24.95 18.06 -22.55
CA ASP A 73 -24.35 17.32 -23.66
C ASP A 73 -23.88 15.93 -23.21
N VAL A 74 -24.12 14.93 -24.06
CA VAL A 74 -23.87 13.51 -23.75
C VAL A 74 -22.74 12.98 -24.62
N TYR A 75 -21.61 12.67 -23.99
CA TYR A 75 -20.40 12.16 -24.61
C TYR A 75 -20.47 10.65 -24.76
N ASN A 76 -19.88 10.11 -25.83
CA ASN A 76 -19.75 8.67 -26.01
C ASN A 76 -18.56 8.11 -25.22
N THR A 77 -18.75 6.91 -24.68
CA THR A 77 -17.67 6.06 -24.15
C THR A 77 -17.88 4.61 -24.57
N THR A 78 -16.91 3.76 -24.28
CA THR A 78 -16.96 2.33 -24.56
C THR A 78 -16.66 1.57 -23.28
N VAL A 79 -17.52 0.60 -22.97
CA VAL A 79 -17.52 -0.20 -21.73
C VAL A 79 -17.68 -1.69 -22.05
N GLY A 80 -17.52 -2.55 -21.04
CA GLY A 80 -17.79 -3.97 -21.13
C GLY A 80 -16.65 -4.78 -21.75
N ILE A 81 -16.58 -6.06 -21.37
CA ILE A 81 -15.64 -7.02 -21.97
C ILE A 81 -15.96 -7.27 -23.45
N VAL A 82 -17.26 -7.29 -23.79
CA VAL A 82 -17.76 -7.14 -25.15
C VAL A 82 -18.01 -5.64 -25.35
N PRO A 83 -17.20 -4.95 -26.18
CA PRO A 83 -17.28 -3.50 -26.28
C PRO A 83 -18.68 -3.02 -26.66
N ALA A 84 -19.23 -2.12 -25.85
CA ALA A 84 -20.53 -1.50 -26.07
C ALA A 84 -20.46 0.01 -25.84
N ASN A 85 -21.29 0.76 -26.58
CA ASN A 85 -21.40 2.20 -26.39
C ASN A 85 -22.19 2.52 -25.12
N ALA A 86 -21.59 3.32 -24.25
CA ALA A 86 -22.24 3.93 -23.10
C ALA A 86 -22.13 5.45 -23.15
N SER A 87 -22.82 6.12 -22.24
CA SER A 87 -22.94 7.57 -22.23
C SER A 87 -22.29 8.20 -21.01
N ILE A 88 -21.75 9.41 -21.17
CA ILE A 88 -21.26 10.26 -20.08
C ILE A 88 -21.93 11.63 -20.20
N ALA A 89 -22.54 12.11 -19.13
CA ALA A 89 -22.99 13.49 -18.99
C ALA A 89 -22.44 14.08 -17.69
N TYR A 90 -22.09 15.36 -17.69
CA TYR A 90 -21.57 16.03 -16.48
C TYR A 90 -21.98 17.49 -16.42
N PHE A 91 -22.15 17.98 -15.20
CA PHE A 91 -22.48 19.36 -14.86
C PHE A 91 -22.18 19.59 -13.37
N ASP A 92 -22.27 20.84 -12.92
CA ASP A 92 -21.94 21.19 -11.54
C ASP A 92 -23.14 21.81 -10.81
N THR A 93 -23.24 21.57 -9.51
CA THR A 93 -24.24 22.18 -8.63
C THR A 93 -23.69 22.34 -7.21
N ASP A 94 -24.24 23.26 -6.41
CA ASP A 94 -24.00 23.37 -4.96
C ASP A 94 -25.21 22.91 -4.12
N GLY A 95 -26.29 22.49 -4.78
CA GLY A 95 -27.55 22.12 -4.13
C GLY A 95 -28.46 21.25 -4.97
N PRO A 96 -29.74 21.10 -4.57
CA PRO A 96 -30.66 20.18 -5.22
C PRO A 96 -30.96 20.53 -6.67
N VAL A 97 -31.05 19.52 -7.54
CA VAL A 97 -31.49 19.66 -8.94
C VAL A 97 -32.46 18.56 -9.33
N GLU A 98 -33.29 18.85 -10.33
CA GLU A 98 -34.18 17.90 -10.99
C GLU A 98 -33.60 17.47 -12.33
N LEU A 99 -33.71 16.18 -12.64
CA LEU A 99 -33.26 15.58 -13.88
C LEU A 99 -34.43 15.03 -14.68
N SER A 100 -34.34 15.19 -15.99
CA SER A 100 -35.18 14.53 -16.99
C SER A 100 -34.26 13.85 -17.99
N VAL A 101 -34.33 12.53 -18.07
CA VAL A 101 -33.50 11.70 -18.95
C VAL A 101 -34.42 10.93 -19.89
N THR A 102 -34.40 11.28 -21.18
CA THR A 102 -35.14 10.58 -22.21
C THR A 102 -34.26 9.52 -22.85
N TYR A 103 -34.72 8.27 -22.85
CA TYR A 103 -34.12 7.17 -23.59
C TYR A 103 -34.62 7.21 -25.04
N ASN A 104 -33.73 7.53 -25.98
CA ASN A 104 -34.08 7.73 -27.39
C ASN A 104 -34.12 6.42 -28.18
N SER A 105 -33.62 5.31 -27.62
CA SER A 105 -33.52 4.03 -28.30
C SER A 105 -34.73 3.10 -28.08
N GLY A 106 -35.79 3.58 -27.42
CA GLY A 106 -37.03 2.82 -27.27
C GLY A 106 -37.86 3.21 -26.03
N THR A 107 -38.70 2.29 -25.57
CA THR A 107 -39.46 2.44 -24.34
C THR A 107 -38.61 2.07 -23.12
N VAL A 108 -38.96 2.65 -21.96
CA VAL A 108 -38.35 2.31 -20.67
C VAL A 108 -39.28 1.33 -19.95
N THR A 109 -38.86 0.08 -19.81
CA THR A 109 -39.57 -0.97 -19.06
C THR A 109 -39.03 -1.11 -17.63
N SER A 110 -37.74 -0.80 -17.43
CA SER A 110 -37.10 -0.75 -16.12
C SER A 110 -36.05 0.36 -16.09
N ALA A 111 -35.85 0.99 -14.94
CA ALA A 111 -34.84 2.02 -14.73
C ALA A 111 -34.27 1.92 -13.31
N ALA A 112 -32.94 1.90 -13.19
CA ALA A 112 -32.25 1.82 -11.90
C ALA A 112 -31.11 2.85 -11.83
N VAL A 113 -31.02 3.56 -10.70
CA VAL A 113 -29.92 4.48 -10.41
C VAL A 113 -28.96 3.80 -9.44
N HIS A 114 -27.68 3.87 -9.75
CA HIS A 114 -26.60 3.29 -8.97
C HIS A 114 -25.58 4.34 -8.51
N PRO A 115 -25.01 4.18 -7.29
CA PRO A 115 -25.29 3.08 -6.35
C PRO A 115 -26.64 3.24 -5.65
N THR A 116 -27.29 2.11 -5.31
CA THR A 116 -28.62 2.11 -4.66
C THR A 116 -28.60 2.75 -3.27
N SER A 117 -27.43 2.86 -2.65
CA SER A 117 -27.18 3.58 -1.40
C SER A 117 -27.58 5.06 -1.46
N LYS A 118 -27.73 5.64 -2.66
CA LYS A 118 -28.24 7.01 -2.85
C LYS A 118 -29.76 7.13 -2.69
N GLY A 119 -30.50 6.02 -2.65
CA GLY A 119 -31.95 6.01 -2.42
C GLY A 119 -32.75 6.70 -3.54
N ILE A 120 -32.21 6.73 -4.77
CA ILE A 120 -32.85 7.39 -5.92
C ILE A 120 -33.64 6.34 -6.71
N THR A 121 -34.93 6.59 -6.91
CA THR A 121 -35.80 5.81 -7.78
C THR A 121 -36.39 6.72 -8.85
N PRO A 122 -36.05 6.53 -10.14
CA PRO A 122 -36.62 7.34 -11.20
C PRO A 122 -38.12 7.07 -11.40
N ALA A 123 -38.90 8.14 -11.56
CA ALA A 123 -40.25 8.06 -12.07
C ALA A 123 -40.20 7.92 -13.60
N VAL A 124 -40.82 6.86 -14.12
CA VAL A 124 -40.84 6.54 -15.55
C VAL A 124 -42.16 6.99 -16.17
N ASN A 125 -42.09 7.78 -17.26
CA ASN A 125 -43.23 8.14 -18.09
C ASN A 125 -42.86 7.94 -19.57
N GLY A 126 -43.40 6.90 -20.19
CA GLY A 126 -43.08 6.51 -21.56
C GLY A 126 -41.60 6.13 -21.70
N ASN A 127 -40.83 6.95 -22.40
CA ASN A 127 -39.39 6.78 -22.57
C ASN A 127 -38.55 7.75 -21.72
N THR A 128 -39.18 8.51 -20.82
CA THR A 128 -38.50 9.53 -20.02
C THR A 128 -38.51 9.15 -18.55
N MET A 129 -37.34 9.28 -17.92
CA MET A 129 -37.11 9.07 -16.50
C MET A 129 -36.88 10.41 -15.82
N THR A 130 -37.55 10.66 -14.71
CA THR A 130 -37.39 11.89 -13.92
C THR A 130 -37.03 11.57 -12.48
N PHE A 131 -36.12 12.34 -11.89
CA PHE A 131 -35.72 12.19 -10.49
C PHE A 131 -35.00 13.44 -10.00
N SER A 132 -34.86 13.57 -8.68
CA SER A 132 -34.11 14.65 -8.05
C SER A 132 -32.86 14.12 -7.36
N ILE A 133 -31.83 14.95 -7.30
CA ILE A 133 -30.63 14.71 -6.49
C ILE A 133 -30.45 15.90 -5.54
N SER A 134 -29.92 15.65 -4.34
CA SER A 134 -29.79 16.68 -3.30
C SER A 134 -28.57 17.59 -3.46
N GLY A 135 -27.63 17.22 -4.34
CA GLY A 135 -26.38 17.94 -4.56
C GLY A 135 -25.40 17.12 -5.39
N PRO A 136 -24.11 17.49 -5.38
CA PRO A 136 -23.05 16.76 -6.07
C PRO A 136 -23.05 15.26 -5.76
N THR A 137 -23.04 14.45 -6.82
CA THR A 137 -22.98 13.00 -6.72
C THR A 137 -22.57 12.39 -8.07
N LYS A 138 -22.00 11.19 -8.03
CA LYS A 138 -21.72 10.39 -9.23
C LYS A 138 -22.71 9.24 -9.30
N LEU A 139 -23.28 9.00 -10.48
CA LEU A 139 -24.33 8.00 -10.67
C LEU A 139 -24.12 7.21 -11.96
N SER A 140 -24.66 5.99 -11.99
CA SER A 140 -24.90 5.20 -13.20
C SER A 140 -26.39 4.93 -13.32
N LEU A 141 -27.02 5.39 -14.39
CA LEU A 141 -28.41 5.10 -14.74
C LEU A 141 -28.46 3.96 -15.73
N GLU A 142 -29.06 2.85 -15.31
CA GLU A 142 -29.29 1.65 -16.11
C GLU A 142 -30.75 1.62 -16.59
N VAL A 143 -30.95 1.33 -17.88
CA VAL A 143 -32.27 1.25 -18.51
C VAL A 143 -32.46 -0.14 -19.09
N ASN A 144 -33.63 -0.72 -18.87
CA ASN A 144 -34.03 -2.03 -19.40
C ASN A 144 -33.02 -3.14 -19.05
N ASP A 145 -32.46 -3.06 -17.83
CA ASP A 145 -31.45 -3.99 -17.30
C ASP A 145 -30.21 -4.13 -18.21
N ASN A 146 -29.88 -3.06 -18.95
CA ASN A 146 -28.73 -2.98 -19.84
C ASN A 146 -27.62 -2.10 -19.26
N ILE A 147 -26.73 -2.76 -18.53
CA ILE A 147 -25.58 -2.12 -17.89
C ILE A 147 -24.46 -1.67 -18.85
N ASN A 148 -24.49 -2.14 -20.09
CA ASN A 148 -23.48 -1.83 -21.11
C ASN A 148 -23.87 -0.65 -22.02
N ASN A 149 -25.12 -0.19 -21.95
CA ASN A 149 -25.62 1.02 -22.60
C ASN A 149 -26.13 2.06 -21.58
N ASN A 150 -25.58 2.04 -20.37
CA ASN A 150 -25.96 2.92 -19.26
C ASN A 150 -25.48 4.37 -19.49
N LEU A 151 -26.09 5.29 -18.74
CA LEU A 151 -25.68 6.69 -18.63
C LEU A 151 -24.88 6.90 -17.33
N HIS A 152 -23.61 7.27 -17.47
CA HIS A 152 -22.79 7.74 -16.36
C HIS A 152 -23.03 9.24 -16.19
N LEU A 153 -23.49 9.64 -15.01
CA LEU A 153 -23.83 11.01 -14.69
C LEU A 153 -22.87 11.52 -13.61
N PHE A 154 -22.04 12.50 -13.97
CA PHE A 154 -21.05 13.08 -13.07
C PHE A 154 -21.49 14.49 -12.66
N VAL A 155 -22.15 14.58 -11.51
CA VAL A 155 -22.60 15.85 -10.94
C VAL A 155 -21.56 16.33 -9.93
N ASN A 156 -20.78 17.32 -10.30
CA ASN A 156 -19.66 17.79 -9.49
C ASN A 156 -20.08 18.91 -8.54
N PRO A 157 -19.34 19.14 -7.45
CA PRO A 157 -19.40 20.41 -6.76
C PRO A 157 -18.94 21.55 -7.68
N LEU A 158 -19.43 22.76 -7.45
CA LEU A 158 -18.90 23.97 -8.09
C LEU A 158 -17.38 24.08 -7.87
N GLU A 159 -16.70 24.64 -8.86
CA GLU A 159 -15.30 25.00 -8.69
C GLU A 159 -15.13 26.10 -7.64
N VAL A 160 -14.21 25.89 -6.69
CA VAL A 160 -13.86 26.89 -5.68
C VAL A 160 -12.62 27.65 -6.17
N ASN A 161 -12.79 28.94 -6.47
CA ASN A 161 -11.72 29.83 -6.94
C ASN A 161 -10.97 29.29 -8.17
N PRO A 162 -11.65 29.10 -9.32
CA PRO A 162 -10.97 28.69 -10.56
C PRO A 162 -9.81 29.65 -10.89
N PRO A 163 -8.63 29.13 -11.30
CA PRO A 163 -7.46 29.95 -11.57
C PRO A 163 -7.68 30.91 -12.76
N SER A 164 -7.11 32.11 -12.66
CA SER A 164 -7.18 33.09 -13.75
C SER A 164 -6.42 32.59 -14.99
N PRO A 165 -6.98 32.73 -16.20
CA PRO A 165 -6.27 32.46 -17.46
C PRO A 165 -5.00 33.31 -17.65
N THR A 166 -4.89 34.45 -16.95
CA THR A 166 -3.76 35.38 -17.05
C THR A 166 -2.71 35.17 -15.96
N ASP A 167 -2.88 34.21 -15.05
CA ASP A 167 -1.89 33.92 -14.03
C ASP A 167 -0.67 33.25 -14.69
N PRO A 168 0.56 33.81 -14.53
CA PRO A 168 1.77 33.23 -15.13
C PRO A 168 2.14 31.83 -14.61
N ASN A 169 1.52 31.38 -13.53
CA ASN A 169 1.68 30.03 -12.97
C ASN A 169 0.62 29.03 -13.44
N VAL A 170 -0.27 29.45 -14.34
CA VAL A 170 -1.37 28.63 -14.85
C VAL A 170 -1.17 28.35 -16.33
N ILE A 171 -1.17 27.07 -16.69
CA ILE A 171 -1.34 26.61 -18.06
C ILE A 171 -2.85 26.46 -18.26
N TYR A 172 -3.48 27.47 -18.85
CA TYR A 172 -4.93 27.53 -18.99
C TYR A 172 -5.38 26.95 -20.33
N LEU A 173 -6.25 25.94 -20.29
CA LEU A 173 -6.89 25.32 -21.44
C LEU A 173 -8.41 25.56 -21.36
N GLY A 174 -8.91 26.45 -22.22
CA GLY A 174 -10.33 26.75 -22.31
C GLY A 174 -11.16 25.64 -22.97
N PRO A 175 -12.49 25.86 -23.12
CA PRO A 175 -13.36 24.95 -23.85
C PRO A 175 -12.87 24.71 -25.29
N GLY A 176 -13.04 23.49 -25.79
CA GLY A 176 -12.54 23.07 -27.11
C GLY A 176 -11.57 21.89 -27.04
N VAL A 177 -11.05 21.48 -28.20
CA VAL A 177 -10.17 20.31 -28.34
C VAL A 177 -8.69 20.72 -28.40
N HIS A 178 -7.86 20.10 -27.56
CA HIS A 178 -6.42 20.31 -27.44
C HIS A 178 -5.68 19.03 -27.81
N ASN A 179 -4.99 19.02 -28.95
CA ASN A 179 -4.40 17.79 -29.54
C ASN A 179 -2.94 17.58 -29.14
N GLN A 180 -2.66 17.47 -27.85
CA GLN A 180 -1.32 17.18 -27.34
C GLN A 180 -1.35 16.62 -25.92
N SER A 181 -0.24 16.04 -25.49
CA SER A 181 0.01 15.71 -24.09
C SER A 181 0.65 16.90 -23.36
N TYR A 182 0.53 16.92 -22.03
CA TYR A 182 1.09 17.98 -21.19
C TYR A 182 1.94 17.41 -20.06
N VAL A 183 3.09 18.03 -19.81
CA VAL A 183 3.86 17.84 -18.58
C VAL A 183 3.62 19.06 -17.70
N VAL A 184 3.19 18.85 -16.45
CA VAL A 184 2.94 19.94 -15.50
C VAL A 184 4.21 20.17 -14.66
N PRO A 185 4.88 21.32 -14.79
CA PRO A 185 6.09 21.60 -14.02
C PRO A 185 5.81 21.86 -12.54
N SER A 186 6.86 21.77 -11.71
CA SER A 186 6.81 22.18 -10.31
C SER A 186 6.29 23.62 -10.16
N GLY A 187 5.43 23.86 -9.17
CA GLY A 187 4.84 25.17 -8.88
C GLY A 187 3.77 25.65 -9.87
N LYS A 188 3.43 24.85 -10.90
CA LYS A 188 2.45 25.23 -11.92
C LYS A 188 1.12 24.51 -11.72
N THR A 189 0.06 25.13 -12.22
CA THR A 189 -1.28 24.55 -12.34
C THR A 189 -1.61 24.38 -13.82
N LEU A 190 -1.89 23.15 -14.25
CA LEU A 190 -2.65 22.93 -15.48
C LEU A 190 -4.13 23.06 -15.16
N TYR A 191 -4.85 23.91 -15.88
CA TYR A 191 -6.29 24.07 -15.72
C TYR A 191 -7.00 23.72 -17.02
N LEU A 192 -7.94 22.78 -16.98
CA LEU A 192 -8.76 22.38 -18.12
C LEU A 192 -10.24 22.68 -17.83
N ALA A 193 -10.73 23.76 -18.43
CA ALA A 193 -12.11 24.23 -18.25
C ALA A 193 -13.14 23.16 -18.65
N GLY A 194 -14.36 23.24 -18.09
CA GLY A 194 -15.48 22.43 -18.57
C GLY A 194 -15.74 22.67 -20.07
N GLY A 195 -16.09 21.62 -20.79
CA GLY A 195 -16.13 21.62 -22.26
C GLY A 195 -14.75 21.54 -22.93
N GLY A 196 -13.65 21.60 -22.16
CA GLY A 196 -12.29 21.37 -22.65
C GLY A 196 -11.98 19.87 -22.77
N VAL A 197 -11.37 19.48 -23.88
CA VAL A 197 -10.96 18.09 -24.14
C VAL A 197 -9.51 18.04 -24.58
N ILE A 198 -8.70 17.21 -23.92
CA ILE A 198 -7.33 16.92 -24.34
C ILE A 198 -7.30 15.55 -25.02
N ASN A 199 -6.83 15.50 -26.26
CA ASN A 199 -6.53 14.26 -26.97
C ASN A 199 -5.08 13.84 -26.68
N GLY A 200 -4.83 13.41 -25.45
CA GLY A 200 -3.49 13.16 -24.92
C GLY A 200 -3.52 12.84 -23.43
N ASN A 201 -2.34 12.67 -22.84
CA ASN A 201 -2.17 12.40 -21.41
C ASN A 201 -1.57 13.60 -20.66
N VAL A 202 -1.69 13.59 -19.34
CA VAL A 202 -1.08 14.60 -18.44
C VAL A 202 -0.10 13.92 -17.51
N MET A 203 1.08 14.51 -17.36
CA MET A 203 2.20 13.93 -16.62
C MET A 203 2.78 14.90 -15.59
N PHE A 204 3.05 14.39 -14.40
CA PHE A 204 3.87 14.99 -13.37
C PHE A 204 5.11 14.09 -13.22
N GLN A 205 6.26 14.58 -13.67
CA GLN A 205 7.52 13.86 -13.60
C GLN A 205 8.48 14.64 -12.71
N SER A 206 8.86 14.09 -11.56
CA SER A 206 9.73 14.77 -10.59
C SER A 206 9.21 16.15 -10.17
N ALA A 207 7.88 16.34 -10.18
CA ALA A 207 7.25 17.62 -9.94
C ALA A 207 6.98 17.83 -8.45
N ASN A 208 7.06 19.10 -8.03
CA ASN A 208 6.78 19.51 -6.66
C ASN A 208 5.75 20.65 -6.64
N ASN A 209 4.74 20.55 -5.77
CA ASN A 209 3.73 21.61 -5.58
C ASN A 209 3.01 21.97 -6.89
N ALA A 210 2.50 20.97 -7.60
CA ALA A 210 1.89 21.16 -8.92
C ALA A 210 0.45 20.62 -8.95
N LYS A 211 -0.38 21.17 -9.84
CA LYS A 211 -1.82 20.89 -9.85
C LYS A 211 -2.37 20.62 -11.24
N PHE A 212 -3.41 19.79 -11.33
CA PHE A 212 -4.25 19.63 -12.53
C PHE A 212 -5.73 19.76 -12.14
N LEU A 213 -6.35 20.88 -12.49
CA LEU A 213 -7.69 21.26 -12.01
C LEU A 213 -8.66 21.48 -13.18
N GLY A 214 -9.96 21.41 -12.89
CA GLY A 214 -11.04 21.86 -13.78
C GLY A 214 -12.13 20.81 -13.97
N ARG A 215 -12.87 20.90 -15.08
CA ARG A 215 -14.03 20.03 -15.39
C ARG A 215 -13.94 19.40 -16.78
N GLY A 216 -12.78 19.49 -17.43
CA GLY A 216 -12.59 18.88 -18.74
C GLY A 216 -12.23 17.40 -18.73
N MET A 217 -11.98 16.89 -19.93
CA MET A 217 -11.83 15.46 -20.20
C MET A 217 -10.51 15.17 -20.95
N LEU A 218 -9.80 14.13 -20.54
CA LEU A 218 -8.79 13.46 -21.38
C LEU A 218 -9.50 12.41 -22.22
N SER A 219 -9.41 12.51 -23.54
CA SER A 219 -10.10 11.63 -24.47
C SER A 219 -9.12 10.68 -25.16
N ARG A 220 -9.39 9.38 -25.03
CA ARG A 220 -8.71 8.28 -25.71
C ARG A 220 -7.16 8.31 -25.61
N PRO A 221 -6.57 8.58 -24.44
CA PRO A 221 -5.11 8.56 -24.34
C PRO A 221 -4.59 7.13 -24.61
N ASN A 222 -3.47 7.06 -25.34
CA ASN A 222 -2.99 5.81 -25.93
C ASN A 222 -2.66 4.71 -24.90
N TYR A 223 -2.21 5.07 -23.70
CA TYR A 223 -1.94 4.10 -22.62
C TYR A 223 -2.68 4.49 -21.34
N GLY A 224 -2.36 5.64 -20.77
CA GLY A 224 -3.01 6.13 -19.55
C GLY A 224 -3.29 7.62 -19.57
N GLY A 225 -4.24 8.06 -18.76
CA GLY A 225 -4.65 9.46 -18.69
C GLY A 225 -3.69 10.31 -17.87
N LEU A 226 -3.36 9.86 -16.68
CA LEU A 226 -2.59 10.61 -15.70
C LEU A 226 -1.34 9.82 -15.26
N VAL A 227 -0.19 10.48 -15.23
CA VAL A 227 1.06 9.91 -14.68
C VAL A 227 1.58 10.84 -13.61
N ILE A 228 1.83 10.32 -12.41
CA ILE A 228 2.39 11.04 -11.26
C ILE A 228 3.56 10.22 -10.73
N ASN A 229 4.74 10.51 -11.25
CA ASN A 229 5.94 9.74 -10.96
C ASN A 229 7.00 10.62 -10.29
N PHE A 230 7.65 10.07 -9.27
CA PHE A 230 8.74 10.70 -8.52
C PHE A 230 8.40 12.09 -7.96
N SER A 231 7.13 12.35 -7.69
CA SER A 231 6.60 13.68 -7.45
C SER A 231 6.12 13.87 -6.01
N ASN A 232 6.02 15.13 -5.57
CA ASN A 232 5.58 15.47 -4.22
C ASN A 232 4.60 16.64 -4.20
N ASN A 233 3.58 16.54 -3.35
CA ASN A 233 2.54 17.57 -3.20
C ASN A 233 1.82 17.87 -4.53
N ILE A 234 1.12 16.86 -5.04
CA ILE A 234 0.38 16.93 -6.30
C ILE A 234 -1.12 16.92 -6.00
N THR A 235 -1.87 17.82 -6.64
CA THR A 235 -3.34 17.86 -6.53
C THR A 235 -3.98 17.74 -7.90
N VAL A 236 -4.90 16.79 -8.05
CA VAL A 236 -5.76 16.69 -9.22
C VAL A 236 -7.22 16.77 -8.78
N ASP A 237 -8.00 17.66 -9.40
CA ASP A 237 -9.42 17.86 -9.07
C ASP A 237 -10.30 17.93 -10.31
N GLY A 238 -11.32 17.06 -10.37
CA GLY A 238 -12.47 17.21 -11.26
C GLY A 238 -12.37 16.56 -12.64
N ILE A 239 -11.21 16.00 -12.98
CA ILE A 239 -10.91 15.52 -14.34
C ILE A 239 -11.64 14.22 -14.67
N ILE A 240 -12.03 14.07 -15.95
CA ILE A 240 -12.53 12.83 -16.56
C ILE A 240 -11.43 12.25 -17.46
N VAL A 241 -11.19 10.94 -17.41
CA VAL A 241 -10.37 10.21 -18.40
C VAL A 241 -11.27 9.20 -19.08
N ASN A 242 -11.51 9.40 -20.36
CA ASN A 242 -12.45 8.63 -21.15
C ASN A 242 -11.73 7.76 -22.17
N ASN A 243 -12.00 6.45 -22.14
CA ASN A 243 -11.61 5.44 -23.13
C ASN A 243 -10.09 5.31 -23.34
N TYR A 244 -9.33 5.32 -22.24
CA TYR A 244 -7.87 5.14 -22.25
C TYR A 244 -7.46 3.69 -22.58
N GLY A 245 -6.17 3.49 -22.82
CA GLY A 245 -5.56 2.18 -23.01
C GLY A 245 -5.20 1.84 -24.45
N ASN A 246 -4.15 1.03 -24.59
CA ASN A 246 -3.64 0.48 -25.84
C ASN A 246 -4.17 -0.95 -25.95
N ALA A 247 -5.12 -1.21 -26.84
CA ALA A 247 -5.74 -2.50 -27.12
C ALA A 247 -5.20 -3.71 -26.32
N ASN A 248 -4.12 -4.34 -26.78
CA ASN A 248 -3.48 -5.49 -26.13
C ASN A 248 -2.27 -5.12 -25.24
N GLY A 249 -1.89 -3.84 -25.20
CA GLY A 249 -0.79 -3.31 -24.38
C GLY A 249 -1.22 -2.83 -22.98
N GLY A 250 -2.53 -2.79 -22.70
CA GLY A 250 -3.07 -2.34 -21.42
C GLY A 250 -3.12 -0.82 -21.27
N GLY A 251 -3.32 -0.36 -20.05
CA GLY A 251 -3.40 1.06 -19.73
C GLY A 251 -3.72 1.31 -18.26
N THR A 252 -3.61 2.56 -17.83
CA THR A 252 -3.96 2.95 -16.46
C THR A 252 -4.59 4.33 -16.45
N GLY A 253 -5.70 4.50 -15.75
CA GLY A 253 -6.35 5.80 -15.60
C GLY A 253 -5.42 6.81 -14.93
N ALA A 254 -4.80 6.39 -13.82
CA ALA A 254 -3.71 7.11 -13.17
C ALA A 254 -2.61 6.17 -12.64
N ASN A 255 -1.36 6.46 -12.99
CA ASN A 255 -0.20 5.82 -12.39
C ASN A 255 0.44 6.73 -11.33
N ILE A 256 0.61 6.26 -10.10
CA ILE A 256 1.27 6.98 -9.01
C ILE A 256 2.51 6.18 -8.57
N GLY A 257 3.68 6.54 -9.09
CA GLY A 257 4.94 5.85 -8.84
C GLY A 257 5.89 6.68 -7.98
N ASN A 258 6.48 6.07 -6.94
CA ASN A 258 7.50 6.69 -6.09
C ASN A 258 7.23 8.15 -5.67
N SER A 259 5.98 8.45 -5.35
CA SER A 259 5.49 9.80 -5.07
C SER A 259 4.98 9.93 -3.64
N THR A 260 4.90 11.16 -3.14
CA THR A 260 4.35 11.43 -1.80
C THR A 260 3.43 12.65 -1.76
N ASN A 261 2.45 12.65 -0.87
CA ASN A 261 1.48 13.75 -0.72
C ASN A 261 0.71 14.00 -2.03
N VAL A 262 -0.01 12.98 -2.51
CA VAL A 262 -0.81 13.05 -3.73
C VAL A 262 -2.29 13.07 -3.36
N LEU A 263 -3.03 14.06 -3.86
CA LEU A 263 -4.48 14.16 -3.73
C LEU A 263 -5.12 14.04 -5.11
N LEU A 264 -5.93 13.00 -5.31
CA LEU A 264 -6.87 12.90 -6.44
C LEU A 264 -8.28 13.08 -5.89
N ASN A 265 -8.93 14.18 -6.24
CA ASN A 265 -10.27 14.52 -5.78
C ASN A 265 -11.24 14.62 -6.97
N ASN A 266 -12.48 14.15 -6.83
CA ASN A 266 -13.51 14.33 -7.87
C ASN A 266 -13.10 13.79 -9.27
N VAL A 267 -12.45 12.62 -9.33
CA VAL A 267 -11.89 12.03 -10.56
C VAL A 267 -12.73 10.88 -11.14
N LYS A 268 -12.74 10.72 -12.47
CA LYS A 268 -13.66 9.77 -13.15
C LYS A 268 -13.01 9.04 -14.33
N TRP A 269 -12.64 7.78 -14.14
CA TRP A 269 -11.91 6.97 -15.14
C TRP A 269 -12.83 5.94 -15.78
N ILE A 270 -12.89 5.95 -17.12
CA ILE A 270 -13.67 4.97 -17.88
C ILE A 270 -12.78 4.33 -18.96
N ALA A 271 -12.70 3.01 -18.96
CA ALA A 271 -12.09 2.20 -20.01
C ALA A 271 -12.68 0.79 -20.04
N HIS A 272 -12.51 0.09 -21.17
CA HIS A 272 -12.99 -1.28 -21.38
C HIS A 272 -11.92 -2.22 -21.92
N LYS A 273 -10.80 -1.67 -22.42
CA LYS A 273 -9.80 -2.47 -23.13
C LYS A 273 -9.12 -3.41 -22.12
N LYS A 274 -8.61 -4.52 -22.63
CA LYS A 274 -7.89 -5.51 -21.82
C LYS A 274 -6.77 -4.84 -21.02
N TRP A 275 -6.64 -5.18 -19.73
CA TRP A 275 -5.59 -4.65 -18.84
C TRP A 275 -5.60 -3.13 -18.68
N THR A 276 -6.80 -2.53 -18.64
CA THR A 276 -6.97 -1.09 -18.38
C THR A 276 -7.37 -0.85 -16.94
N ASP A 277 -6.37 -0.77 -16.07
CA ASP A 277 -6.54 -0.53 -14.64
C ASP A 277 -7.03 0.91 -14.40
N GLY A 278 -7.72 1.18 -13.29
CA GLY A 278 -8.11 2.52 -12.89
C GLY A 278 -6.92 3.29 -12.32
N ILE A 279 -6.56 3.00 -11.07
CA ILE A 279 -5.41 3.64 -10.41
C ILE A 279 -4.41 2.58 -9.96
N ASN A 280 -3.14 2.81 -10.27
CA ASN A 280 -2.03 2.01 -9.77
C ASN A 280 -1.14 2.85 -8.85
N VAL A 281 -0.91 2.38 -7.62
CA VAL A 281 0.02 3.00 -6.67
C VAL A 281 1.24 2.10 -6.49
N TYR A 282 2.45 2.65 -6.66
CA TYR A 282 3.73 1.95 -6.48
C TYR A 282 4.70 2.77 -5.64
N GLY A 283 5.38 2.15 -4.68
CA GLY A 283 6.49 2.76 -3.91
C GLY A 283 6.20 4.14 -3.31
N SER A 284 4.92 4.46 -3.05
CA SER A 284 4.42 5.80 -2.75
C SER A 284 3.81 5.90 -1.35
N SER A 285 3.73 7.12 -0.80
CA SER A 285 3.16 7.37 0.52
C SER A 285 2.23 8.58 0.58
N ASN A 286 1.33 8.63 1.55
CA ASN A 286 0.41 9.76 1.74
C ASN A 286 -0.40 10.07 0.47
N VAL A 287 -1.06 9.06 -0.07
CA VAL A 287 -1.92 9.20 -1.26
C VAL A 287 -3.38 9.20 -0.81
N THR A 288 -4.11 10.24 -1.18
CA THR A 288 -5.55 10.35 -0.95
C THR A 288 -6.29 10.35 -2.27
N ILE A 289 -7.23 9.42 -2.43
CA ILE A 289 -8.20 9.36 -3.53
C ILE A 289 -9.56 9.61 -2.90
N ASN A 290 -10.23 10.67 -3.30
CA ASN A 290 -11.51 11.06 -2.74
C ASN A 290 -12.53 11.38 -3.82
N ASP A 291 -13.77 10.98 -3.59
CA ASP A 291 -14.91 11.33 -4.46
C ASP A 291 -14.69 10.88 -5.92
N ALA A 292 -14.49 9.58 -6.15
CA ALA A 292 -14.12 9.05 -7.46
C ALA A 292 -15.17 8.10 -8.08
N PHE A 293 -15.08 7.91 -9.40
CA PHE A 293 -15.86 6.89 -10.13
C PHE A 293 -14.97 6.17 -11.14
N PHE A 294 -14.84 4.84 -11.02
CA PHE A 294 -14.02 4.04 -11.93
C PHE A 294 -14.84 2.92 -12.56
N ARG A 295 -14.86 2.89 -13.90
CA ARG A 295 -15.33 1.76 -14.69
C ARG A 295 -14.24 1.31 -15.65
N THR A 296 -13.68 0.15 -15.41
CA THR A 296 -12.36 -0.22 -15.92
C THR A 296 -12.39 -1.58 -16.59
N GLY A 297 -11.52 -1.80 -17.57
CA GLY A 297 -11.38 -3.10 -18.25
C GLY A 297 -10.52 -4.10 -17.47
N ASP A 298 -10.02 -3.70 -16.30
CA ASP A 298 -9.23 -4.49 -15.35
C ASP A 298 -9.37 -3.90 -13.93
N ASP A 299 -8.38 -4.05 -13.06
CA ASP A 299 -8.42 -3.61 -11.66
C ASP A 299 -8.78 -2.12 -11.50
N ALA A 300 -9.82 -1.78 -10.73
CA ALA A 300 -10.24 -0.39 -10.58
C ALA A 300 -9.29 0.42 -9.68
N ILE A 301 -8.86 -0.16 -8.56
CA ILE A 301 -7.78 0.38 -7.71
C ILE A 301 -6.81 -0.75 -7.36
N ALA A 302 -5.55 -0.56 -7.73
CA ALA A 302 -4.47 -1.45 -7.40
C ALA A 302 -3.43 -0.75 -6.50
N ILE A 303 -3.24 -1.30 -5.30
CA ILE A 303 -2.20 -0.90 -4.37
C ILE A 303 -1.08 -1.91 -4.44
N TYR A 304 -0.04 -1.54 -5.17
CA TYR A 304 1.16 -2.33 -5.39
C TYR A 304 2.32 -1.75 -4.59
N SER A 305 3.50 -2.38 -4.65
CA SER A 305 4.70 -1.82 -4.01
C SER A 305 5.80 -1.60 -5.03
N THR A 306 6.68 -2.58 -5.23
CA THR A 306 7.78 -2.54 -6.19
C THR A 306 7.38 -3.25 -7.47
N ARG A 307 7.71 -2.67 -8.62
CA ARG A 307 7.51 -3.28 -9.94
C ARG A 307 8.71 -2.96 -10.80
N GLN A 308 9.40 -4.00 -11.28
CA GLN A 308 10.52 -3.88 -12.19
C GLN A 308 10.09 -4.24 -13.62
N GLY A 309 10.37 -3.37 -14.59
CA GLY A 309 10.05 -3.58 -16.01
C GLY A 309 8.67 -3.07 -16.46
N GLY A 310 8.51 -2.89 -17.78
CA GLY A 310 7.27 -2.41 -18.41
C GLY A 310 7.24 -0.93 -18.83
N GLY A 311 8.40 -0.25 -18.85
CA GLY A 311 8.56 1.14 -19.30
C GLY A 311 9.21 2.02 -18.23
N GLU A 312 8.71 1.96 -17.00
CA GLU A 312 9.32 2.60 -15.81
C GLU A 312 9.30 1.61 -14.64
N SER A 313 10.37 1.62 -13.83
CA SER A 313 10.48 0.76 -12.64
C SER A 313 10.18 1.60 -11.40
N TYR A 314 9.40 1.03 -10.48
CA TYR A 314 9.06 1.66 -9.20
C TYR A 314 9.53 0.78 -8.06
N TRP A 315 9.92 1.37 -6.92
CA TRP A 315 10.54 0.62 -5.82
C TRP A 315 10.08 1.06 -4.43
N GLY A 316 10.21 0.16 -3.47
CA GLY A 316 10.03 0.45 -2.05
C GLY A 316 8.62 0.19 -1.52
N ASN A 317 8.43 0.64 -0.29
CA ASN A 317 7.21 0.42 0.48
C ASN A 317 6.07 1.33 0.00
N VAL A 318 4.84 0.91 0.30
CA VAL A 318 3.66 1.77 0.22
C VAL A 318 3.08 1.99 1.60
N SER A 319 2.74 3.24 1.92
CA SER A 319 2.12 3.55 3.21
C SER A 319 1.17 4.73 3.20
N ASN A 320 0.21 4.75 4.13
CA ASN A 320 -0.72 5.86 4.33
C ASN A 320 -1.53 6.17 3.06
N ILE A 321 -2.26 5.17 2.58
CA ILE A 321 -3.14 5.30 1.42
C ILE A 321 -4.57 5.41 1.91
N LYS A 322 -5.30 6.44 1.46
CA LYS A 322 -6.71 6.62 1.78
C LYS A 322 -7.53 6.72 0.52
N VAL A 323 -8.54 5.87 0.39
CA VAL A 323 -9.56 5.93 -0.65
C VAL A 323 -10.89 6.18 0.02
N SER A 324 -11.61 7.24 -0.38
CA SER A 324 -12.92 7.54 0.18
C SER A 324 -13.97 8.02 -0.82
N ASN A 325 -15.24 7.80 -0.48
CA ASN A 325 -16.40 8.33 -1.23
C ASN A 325 -16.40 7.90 -2.71
N THR A 326 -16.09 6.64 -2.99
CA THR A 326 -15.78 6.18 -4.36
C THR A 326 -16.73 5.10 -4.84
N ILE A 327 -17.06 5.11 -6.14
CA ILE A 327 -17.83 4.07 -6.82
C ILE A 327 -16.89 3.29 -7.74
N LEU A 328 -16.87 1.97 -7.58
CA LEU A 328 -16.02 1.05 -8.35
C LEU A 328 -16.90 0.10 -9.15
N MET A 329 -16.70 0.08 -10.46
CA MET A 329 -17.55 -0.61 -11.42
C MET A 329 -16.69 -1.30 -12.51
N PRO A 330 -15.72 -2.18 -12.17
CA PRO A 330 -14.89 -2.85 -13.17
C PRO A 330 -15.71 -3.84 -14.02
N ASP A 331 -15.34 -3.95 -15.30
CA ASP A 331 -15.98 -4.82 -16.29
C ASP A 331 -15.31 -6.21 -16.40
N VAL A 332 -14.12 -6.43 -15.81
CA VAL A 332 -13.39 -7.70 -15.87
C VAL A 332 -12.87 -8.20 -14.51
N ALA A 333 -11.90 -7.49 -13.91
CA ALA A 333 -11.09 -7.98 -12.80
C ALA A 333 -11.58 -7.47 -11.43
N HIS A 334 -10.72 -6.83 -10.64
CA HIS A 334 -11.00 -6.54 -9.24
C HIS A 334 -11.38 -5.07 -9.01
N PRO A 335 -12.43 -4.77 -8.24
CA PRO A 335 -12.66 -3.42 -7.74
C PRO A 335 -11.47 -2.94 -6.89
N ILE A 336 -10.97 -3.78 -5.98
CA ILE A 336 -9.83 -3.49 -5.13
C ILE A 336 -8.83 -4.64 -5.20
N GLN A 337 -7.58 -4.31 -5.54
CA GLN A 337 -6.43 -5.21 -5.56
C GLN A 337 -5.32 -4.65 -4.66
N ILE A 338 -4.77 -5.47 -3.76
CA ILE A 338 -3.62 -5.13 -2.91
C ILE A 338 -2.55 -6.21 -3.01
N GLY A 339 -1.31 -5.84 -3.30
CA GLY A 339 -0.15 -6.75 -3.34
C GLY A 339 0.20 -7.27 -4.73
N VAL A 340 0.64 -8.53 -4.86
CA VAL A 340 1.25 -9.14 -6.06
C VAL A 340 2.61 -8.56 -6.39
N HIS A 341 2.68 -7.32 -6.84
CA HIS A 341 3.93 -6.68 -7.24
C HIS A 341 4.73 -6.23 -6.02
N GLY A 342 5.95 -6.76 -5.87
CA GLY A 342 6.89 -6.45 -4.80
C GLY A 342 8.33 -6.72 -5.21
N ASP A 343 9.20 -6.85 -4.23
CA ASP A 343 10.61 -7.16 -4.44
C ASP A 343 11.11 -8.04 -3.30
N PRO A 344 11.14 -9.37 -3.45
CA PRO A 344 11.71 -10.25 -2.44
C PRO A 344 13.17 -9.95 -2.14
N SER A 345 13.91 -9.38 -3.09
CA SER A 345 15.33 -9.06 -2.91
C SER A 345 15.57 -7.77 -2.12
N ALA A 346 14.52 -6.99 -1.85
CA ALA A 346 14.63 -5.82 -1.00
C ALA A 346 15.04 -6.24 0.43
N PRO A 347 15.83 -5.43 1.13
CA PRO A 347 16.35 -5.83 2.43
C PRO A 347 15.17 -5.98 3.42
N GLY A 348 15.15 -7.03 4.24
CA GLY A 348 13.93 -7.43 4.99
C GLY A 348 13.19 -8.65 4.41
N GLY A 349 13.70 -9.23 3.32
CA GLY A 349 13.01 -10.22 2.48
C GLY A 349 11.80 -9.69 1.73
N GLY A 350 11.71 -8.37 1.65
CA GLY A 350 10.82 -7.65 0.76
C GLY A 350 10.31 -6.33 1.31
N VAL A 351 9.32 -5.79 0.63
CA VAL A 351 8.72 -4.47 0.91
C VAL A 351 7.41 -4.59 1.67
N VAL A 352 6.92 -3.49 2.20
CA VAL A 352 5.72 -3.42 3.05
C VAL A 352 4.66 -2.57 2.37
N ILE A 353 3.41 -3.03 2.42
CA ILE A 353 2.20 -2.23 2.17
C ILE A 353 1.54 -2.04 3.52
N ASP A 354 1.52 -0.80 4.03
CA ASP A 354 1.07 -0.52 5.40
C ASP A 354 0.06 0.63 5.47
N ASN A 355 -0.89 0.57 6.40
CA ASN A 355 -1.83 1.67 6.67
C ASN A 355 -2.60 2.10 5.42
N VAL A 356 -3.45 1.21 4.91
CA VAL A 356 -4.33 1.45 3.75
C VAL A 356 -5.77 1.45 4.23
N THR A 357 -6.51 2.51 3.92
CA THR A 357 -7.92 2.67 4.30
C THR A 357 -8.79 2.88 3.07
N PHE A 358 -9.83 2.06 2.95
CA PHE A 358 -10.96 2.25 2.06
C PHE A 358 -12.18 2.62 2.90
N ASP A 359 -12.79 3.76 2.63
CA ASP A 359 -13.86 4.32 3.45
C ASP A 359 -15.03 4.82 2.59
N ASN A 360 -16.25 4.38 2.88
CA ASN A 360 -17.44 4.79 2.12
C ASN A 360 -17.32 4.47 0.62
N ILE A 361 -17.27 3.18 0.28
CA ILE A 361 -17.10 2.69 -1.09
C ILE A 361 -18.33 1.90 -1.53
N ASP A 362 -18.85 2.21 -2.73
CA ASP A 362 -19.82 1.38 -3.42
C ASP A 362 -19.12 0.56 -4.50
N ILE A 363 -19.24 -0.77 -4.44
CA ILE A 363 -18.71 -1.70 -5.43
C ILE A 363 -19.87 -2.30 -6.21
N LEU A 364 -19.79 -2.19 -7.54
CA LEU A 364 -20.79 -2.68 -8.49
C LEU A 364 -20.13 -3.67 -9.45
N THR A 365 -20.07 -4.96 -9.07
CA THR A 365 -19.61 -6.03 -9.96
C THR A 365 -20.79 -6.59 -10.75
N HIS A 366 -20.97 -6.08 -11.96
CA HIS A 366 -22.23 -6.10 -12.68
C HIS A 366 -22.18 -6.86 -14.02
N ASN A 367 -21.00 -7.25 -14.48
CA ASN A 367 -20.81 -7.85 -15.80
C ASN A 367 -20.69 -9.37 -15.71
N ALA A 368 -21.81 -10.09 -15.88
CA ALA A 368 -21.87 -11.55 -15.80
C ALA A 368 -20.94 -12.28 -16.79
N LEU A 369 -20.48 -11.61 -17.86
CA LEU A 369 -19.65 -12.19 -18.91
C LEU A 369 -18.16 -12.31 -18.53
N SER A 370 -17.72 -11.70 -17.43
CA SER A 370 -16.30 -11.66 -17.03
C SER A 370 -15.97 -12.39 -15.72
N CYS A 371 -16.91 -13.15 -15.16
CA CYS A 371 -16.88 -13.55 -13.76
C CYS A 371 -15.80 -14.53 -13.33
N SER A 372 -15.18 -15.22 -14.30
CA SER A 372 -14.07 -16.14 -14.01
C SER A 372 -12.85 -15.48 -13.37
N ARG A 373 -12.70 -14.15 -13.47
CA ARG A 373 -11.55 -13.40 -12.94
C ARG A 373 -11.93 -12.41 -11.83
N ALA A 374 -13.22 -12.27 -11.52
CA ALA A 374 -13.69 -11.24 -10.61
C ALA A 374 -13.57 -11.68 -9.14
N SER A 375 -13.12 -10.76 -8.30
CA SER A 375 -13.19 -10.83 -6.84
C SER A 375 -13.27 -9.40 -6.34
N ASN A 376 -14.21 -9.12 -5.42
CA ASN A 376 -14.56 -7.75 -5.04
C ASN A 376 -13.41 -7.04 -4.31
N ILE A 377 -12.83 -7.71 -3.31
CA ILE A 377 -11.69 -7.22 -2.55
C ILE A 377 -10.62 -8.30 -2.55
N VAL A 378 -9.43 -7.99 -3.07
CA VAL A 378 -8.33 -8.96 -3.15
C VAL A 378 -7.10 -8.44 -2.42
N ILE A 379 -6.54 -9.28 -1.55
CA ILE A 379 -5.25 -9.04 -0.91
C ILE A 379 -4.35 -10.24 -1.18
N ASN A 380 -3.44 -10.10 -2.14
CA ASN A 380 -2.53 -11.15 -2.55
C ASN A 380 -1.11 -10.76 -2.17
N SER A 381 -0.61 -11.29 -1.06
CA SER A 381 0.77 -11.04 -0.63
C SER A 381 1.72 -11.95 -1.40
N GLY A 382 2.25 -11.45 -2.52
CA GLY A 382 3.30 -12.07 -3.34
C GLY A 382 4.56 -11.21 -3.39
N ASP A 383 5.64 -11.71 -4.01
CA ASP A 383 6.89 -10.95 -4.24
C ASP A 383 7.47 -10.28 -2.97
N GLY A 384 7.56 -11.04 -1.87
CA GLY A 384 8.16 -10.53 -0.63
C GLY A 384 7.34 -9.42 0.05
N ASN A 385 6.15 -9.10 -0.44
CA ASN A 385 5.26 -8.14 0.21
C ASN A 385 4.91 -8.62 1.63
N LEU A 386 4.94 -7.69 2.57
CA LEU A 386 4.24 -7.79 3.84
C LEU A 386 3.08 -6.80 3.79
N VAL A 387 1.84 -7.28 3.87
CA VAL A 387 0.66 -6.42 3.88
C VAL A 387 0.16 -6.28 5.31
N SER A 388 0.05 -5.05 5.81
CA SER A 388 -0.40 -4.80 7.18
C SER A 388 -1.29 -3.58 7.33
N ASN A 389 -2.12 -3.61 8.38
CA ASN A 389 -2.94 -2.46 8.80
C ASN A 389 -3.86 -1.98 7.68
N ILE A 390 -4.76 -2.85 7.25
CA ILE A 390 -5.71 -2.59 6.17
C ILE A 390 -7.11 -2.40 6.78
N MET A 391 -7.77 -1.29 6.44
CA MET A 391 -9.11 -0.96 6.90
C MET A 391 -10.06 -0.85 5.71
N PHE A 392 -11.16 -1.59 5.78
CA PHE A 392 -12.33 -1.46 4.92
C PHE A 392 -13.48 -0.98 5.80
N ASN A 393 -13.88 0.28 5.66
CA ASN A 393 -14.94 0.90 6.46
C ASN A 393 -16.10 1.33 5.56
N ASN A 394 -17.33 0.98 5.95
CA ASN A 394 -18.54 1.38 5.25
C ASN A 394 -18.51 1.02 3.74
N ILE A 395 -18.39 -0.27 3.44
CA ILE A 395 -18.32 -0.79 2.07
C ILE A 395 -19.65 -1.46 1.70
N ARG A 396 -20.15 -1.19 0.50
CA ARG A 396 -21.41 -1.72 -0.02
C ARG A 396 -21.16 -2.41 -1.35
N ILE A 397 -21.31 -3.72 -1.39
CA ILE A 397 -21.04 -4.55 -2.57
C ILE A 397 -22.38 -5.02 -3.15
N LYS A 398 -22.68 -4.62 -4.38
CA LYS A 398 -23.73 -5.22 -5.21
C LYS A 398 -23.05 -6.09 -6.26
N ASP A 399 -23.25 -7.40 -6.17
CA ASP A 399 -22.49 -8.37 -6.93
C ASP A 399 -23.39 -9.37 -7.65
N VAL A 400 -23.21 -9.45 -8.97
CA VAL A 400 -23.82 -10.47 -9.83
C VAL A 400 -22.77 -11.39 -10.44
N CYS A 401 -21.49 -11.23 -10.07
CA CYS A 401 -20.38 -11.77 -10.83
C CYS A 401 -19.34 -12.55 -10.02
N ALA A 402 -18.63 -11.91 -9.09
CA ALA A 402 -17.57 -12.57 -8.31
C ALA A 402 -18.12 -13.67 -7.38
N GLN A 403 -19.37 -13.49 -6.95
CA GLN A 403 -20.13 -14.33 -6.02
C GLN A 403 -19.42 -14.53 -4.68
N ARG A 404 -18.61 -13.53 -4.28
CA ARG A 404 -17.86 -13.47 -3.02
C ARG A 404 -17.52 -12.02 -2.67
N ILE A 405 -17.24 -11.75 -1.41
CA ILE A 405 -16.82 -10.46 -0.86
C ILE A 405 -15.31 -10.25 -1.05
N PHE A 406 -14.50 -11.24 -0.69
CA PHE A 406 -13.05 -11.10 -0.71
C PHE A 406 -12.28 -12.40 -1.00
N GLU A 407 -11.04 -12.23 -1.43
CA GLU A 407 -10.02 -13.29 -1.48
C GLU A 407 -8.70 -12.74 -0.92
N THR A 408 -8.19 -13.36 0.14
CA THR A 408 -6.94 -12.94 0.78
C THR A 408 -5.99 -14.12 0.93
N ALA A 409 -4.80 -14.00 0.38
CA ALA A 409 -3.85 -15.09 0.38
C ALA A 409 -2.40 -14.59 0.38
N VAL A 410 -1.52 -15.30 1.09
CA VAL A 410 -0.09 -15.26 0.79
C VAL A 410 0.14 -16.20 -0.39
N VAL A 411 0.63 -15.65 -1.50
CA VAL A 411 0.63 -16.33 -2.80
C VAL A 411 2.04 -16.44 -3.36
N TYR A 412 2.27 -17.50 -4.12
CA TYR A 412 3.44 -17.66 -4.97
C TYR A 412 3.05 -18.39 -6.25
N SER A 413 3.38 -17.78 -7.39
CA SER A 413 3.29 -18.41 -8.70
C SER A 413 4.58 -18.15 -9.45
N THR A 414 5.31 -19.21 -9.80
CA THR A 414 6.55 -19.13 -10.60
C THR A 414 6.38 -18.43 -11.95
N ARG A 415 5.13 -18.31 -12.43
CA ARG A 415 4.81 -17.63 -13.69
C ARG A 415 4.76 -16.11 -13.57
N TRP A 416 4.35 -15.59 -12.41
CA TRP A 416 4.01 -14.17 -12.23
C TRP A 416 4.79 -13.49 -11.11
N MET A 417 5.47 -14.26 -10.27
CA MET A 417 6.15 -13.80 -9.06
C MET A 417 7.52 -14.45 -8.97
N THR A 418 8.44 -13.77 -8.31
CA THR A 418 9.82 -14.18 -8.04
C THR A 418 10.01 -14.78 -6.63
N GLY A 419 8.99 -14.69 -5.78
CA GLY A 419 8.91 -15.37 -4.48
C GLY A 419 7.55 -15.20 -3.79
N PRO A 420 7.28 -15.97 -2.73
CA PRO A 420 6.09 -15.77 -1.89
C PRO A 420 6.13 -14.42 -1.16
N GLY A 421 4.97 -13.91 -0.76
CA GLY A 421 4.91 -12.81 0.20
C GLY A 421 5.38 -13.23 1.59
N ARG A 422 5.63 -12.24 2.45
CA ARG A 422 6.02 -12.43 3.85
C ARG A 422 4.84 -12.58 4.80
N GLY A 423 3.64 -12.13 4.39
CA GLY A 423 2.42 -12.35 5.15
C GLY A 423 1.41 -11.23 5.03
N ILE A 424 0.23 -11.46 5.59
CA ILE A 424 -0.86 -10.48 5.71
C ILE A 424 -1.25 -10.38 7.18
N LYS A 425 -1.40 -9.17 7.72
CA LYS A 425 -1.92 -8.98 9.08
C LYS A 425 -2.82 -7.77 9.28
N ASN A 426 -3.62 -7.84 10.34
CA ASN A 426 -4.41 -6.71 10.85
C ASN A 426 -5.29 -6.12 9.75
N VAL A 427 -6.23 -6.94 9.29
CA VAL A 427 -7.21 -6.57 8.27
C VAL A 427 -8.56 -6.40 8.95
N TYR A 428 -9.12 -5.21 8.83
CA TYR A 428 -10.34 -4.83 9.53
C TYR A 428 -11.44 -4.53 8.51
N PHE A 429 -12.56 -5.23 8.62
CA PHE A 429 -13.78 -4.99 7.86
C PHE A 429 -14.82 -4.43 8.82
N LYS A 430 -15.13 -3.14 8.70
CA LYS A 430 -16.13 -2.43 9.51
C LYS A 430 -17.29 -1.99 8.65
N ASP A 431 -18.51 -2.34 9.06
CA ASP A 431 -19.75 -1.92 8.38
C ASP A 431 -19.73 -2.29 6.89
N VAL A 432 -19.33 -3.52 6.59
CA VAL A 432 -19.29 -4.06 5.23
C VAL A 432 -20.57 -4.83 4.93
N SER A 433 -21.19 -4.52 3.80
CA SER A 433 -22.43 -5.15 3.35
C SER A 433 -22.28 -5.72 1.94
N TYR A 434 -22.84 -6.91 1.73
CA TYR A 434 -22.85 -7.61 0.45
C TYR A 434 -24.27 -8.00 0.05
N THR A 435 -24.63 -7.76 -1.20
CA THR A 435 -25.88 -8.18 -1.83
C THR A 435 -25.56 -8.99 -3.10
N GLY A 436 -25.93 -10.26 -3.11
CA GLY A 436 -25.62 -11.20 -4.19
C GLY A 436 -25.80 -12.66 -3.76
N THR A 437 -25.36 -13.62 -4.57
CA THR A 437 -25.52 -15.06 -4.25
C THR A 437 -24.56 -15.54 -3.17
N ASN A 438 -23.38 -14.92 -3.03
CA ASN A 438 -22.27 -15.38 -2.17
C ASN A 438 -21.95 -16.89 -2.34
N ALA A 439 -22.11 -17.42 -3.56
CA ALA A 439 -21.97 -18.85 -3.82
C ALA A 439 -20.51 -19.33 -3.82
N ASN A 440 -19.55 -18.43 -4.05
CA ASN A 440 -18.11 -18.73 -4.00
C ASN A 440 -17.57 -18.42 -2.59
N SER A 441 -16.66 -19.28 -2.11
CA SER A 441 -16.03 -19.10 -0.80
C SER A 441 -15.20 -17.82 -0.73
N ASN A 442 -15.29 -17.13 0.42
CA ASN A 442 -14.42 -16.03 0.82
C ASN A 442 -13.19 -16.62 1.52
N ASN A 443 -12.00 -16.42 0.96
CA ASN A 443 -10.82 -17.18 1.40
C ASN A 443 -9.84 -16.33 2.22
N ILE A 444 -9.33 -16.91 3.31
CA ILE A 444 -8.21 -16.39 4.09
C ILE A 444 -7.18 -17.50 4.22
N SER A 445 -6.05 -17.41 3.54
CA SER A 445 -4.98 -18.41 3.61
C SER A 445 -3.59 -17.80 3.75
N GLY A 446 -2.74 -18.43 4.56
CA GLY A 446 -1.30 -18.19 4.57
C GLY A 446 -0.59 -19.17 3.63
N TYR A 447 0.75 -19.07 3.59
CA TYR A 447 1.57 -19.91 2.71
C TYR A 447 2.27 -21.04 3.48
N ASP A 448 2.91 -20.72 4.60
CA ASP A 448 3.56 -21.67 5.50
C ASP A 448 3.58 -21.14 6.96
N ALA A 449 4.21 -21.87 7.88
CA ALA A 449 4.26 -21.51 9.30
C ALA A 449 4.95 -20.16 9.61
N SER A 450 5.79 -19.66 8.71
CA SER A 450 6.48 -18.37 8.81
C SER A 450 5.78 -17.24 8.03
N ARG A 451 4.89 -17.58 7.09
CA ARG A 451 4.20 -16.66 6.18
C ARG A 451 2.70 -16.72 6.39
N LEU A 452 2.27 -16.12 7.49
CA LEU A 452 0.90 -16.19 8.01
C LEU A 452 -0.04 -15.17 7.35
N ASN A 453 -1.33 -15.47 7.40
CA ASN A 453 -2.42 -14.55 7.09
C ASN A 453 -3.33 -14.41 8.33
N GLN A 454 -3.14 -13.36 9.13
CA GLN A 454 -3.67 -13.34 10.49
C GLN A 454 -4.33 -12.02 10.93
N ASP A 455 -5.06 -12.08 12.03
CA ASP A 455 -5.68 -10.93 12.69
C ASP A 455 -6.71 -10.22 11.80
N TYR A 456 -7.79 -10.94 11.50
CA TYR A 456 -8.97 -10.38 10.82
C TYR A 456 -10.02 -10.02 11.86
N THR A 457 -10.62 -8.84 11.70
CA THR A 457 -11.81 -8.46 12.47
C THR A 457 -12.91 -8.04 11.50
N PHE A 458 -14.04 -8.73 11.57
CA PHE A 458 -15.27 -8.38 10.88
C PHE A 458 -16.23 -7.77 11.91
N GLU A 459 -16.36 -6.45 11.89
CA GLU A 459 -17.32 -5.69 12.69
C GLU A 459 -18.55 -5.35 11.86
N ASN A 460 -19.72 -5.83 12.28
CA ASN A 460 -21.00 -5.58 11.60
C ASN A 460 -20.98 -5.98 10.11
N LEU A 461 -20.33 -7.10 9.78
CA LEU A 461 -20.39 -7.69 8.44
C LEU A 461 -21.82 -8.17 8.15
N ARG A 462 -22.38 -7.79 7.00
CA ARG A 462 -23.72 -8.19 6.57
C ARG A 462 -23.74 -8.80 5.19
N ILE A 463 -24.41 -9.94 5.05
CA ILE A 463 -24.64 -10.63 3.76
C ILE A 463 -26.14 -10.75 3.56
N ASN A 464 -26.65 -10.13 2.49
CA ASN A 464 -28.08 -10.06 2.16
C ASN A 464 -28.93 -9.60 3.37
N GLY A 465 -28.44 -8.60 4.11
CA GLY A 465 -29.08 -8.04 5.31
C GLY A 465 -28.79 -8.79 6.61
N ASN A 466 -28.35 -10.04 6.56
CA ASN A 466 -28.07 -10.85 7.75
C ASN A 466 -26.73 -10.50 8.37
N LEU A 467 -26.69 -10.31 9.70
CA LEU A 467 -25.45 -10.11 10.46
C LEU A 467 -24.65 -11.42 10.52
N ILE A 468 -23.37 -11.35 10.18
CA ILE A 468 -22.44 -12.48 10.20
C ILE A 468 -21.62 -12.44 11.49
N MET A 469 -21.69 -13.53 12.27
CA MET A 469 -21.02 -13.65 13.58
C MET A 469 -20.02 -14.80 13.65
N ASP A 470 -19.85 -15.56 12.57
CA ASP A 470 -18.86 -16.64 12.45
C ASP A 470 -18.49 -16.88 10.97
N ALA A 471 -17.43 -17.64 10.76
CA ALA A 471 -16.92 -17.90 9.41
C ALA A 471 -17.89 -18.72 8.55
N ALA A 472 -18.60 -19.69 9.14
CA ALA A 472 -19.50 -20.58 8.41
C ALA A 472 -20.69 -19.82 7.81
N SER A 473 -21.34 -18.98 8.62
CA SER A 473 -22.46 -18.12 8.18
C SER A 473 -22.05 -17.09 7.12
N GLY A 474 -20.77 -16.69 7.11
CA GLY A 474 -20.20 -15.80 6.10
C GLY A 474 -19.81 -16.48 4.78
N ASN A 475 -19.87 -17.81 4.69
CA ASN A 475 -19.17 -18.59 3.65
C ASN A 475 -17.68 -18.20 3.56
N ILE A 476 -17.01 -18.15 4.71
CA ILE A 476 -15.60 -17.78 4.86
C ILE A 476 -14.79 -19.04 5.17
N SER A 477 -13.87 -19.38 4.28
CA SER A 477 -12.91 -20.45 4.48
C SER A 477 -11.62 -19.91 5.12
N VAL A 478 -11.37 -20.33 6.35
CA VAL A 478 -10.11 -20.08 7.07
C VAL A 478 -9.16 -21.23 6.73
N GLY A 479 -8.27 -20.99 5.76
CA GLY A 479 -7.34 -21.97 5.22
C GLY A 479 -6.07 -22.15 6.06
N ASN A 480 -5.15 -22.95 5.53
CA ASN A 480 -3.87 -23.23 6.19
C ASN A 480 -3.10 -21.95 6.51
N HIS A 481 -2.43 -21.94 7.66
CA HIS A 481 -1.60 -20.82 8.12
C HIS A 481 -2.34 -19.48 8.27
N ALA A 482 -3.68 -19.51 8.28
CA ALA A 482 -4.50 -18.39 8.70
C ALA A 482 -4.83 -18.46 10.20
N LYS A 483 -4.84 -17.32 10.89
CA LYS A 483 -5.05 -17.27 12.35
C LYS A 483 -5.88 -16.05 12.78
N ASN A 484 -6.54 -16.14 13.93
CA ASN A 484 -7.22 -15.03 14.59
C ASN A 484 -8.22 -14.32 13.67
N VAL A 485 -9.23 -15.06 13.20
CA VAL A 485 -10.34 -14.52 12.41
C VAL A 485 -11.53 -14.30 13.35
N ASN A 486 -11.91 -13.04 13.54
CA ASN A 486 -12.84 -12.62 14.58
C ASN A 486 -14.06 -11.91 14.00
N PHE A 487 -15.21 -12.09 14.62
CA PHE A 487 -16.48 -11.48 14.24
C PHE A 487 -17.09 -10.79 15.45
N ILE A 488 -17.50 -9.55 15.29
CA ILE A 488 -18.10 -8.74 16.36
C ILE A 488 -19.29 -7.93 15.82
N ALA A 489 -20.26 -7.69 16.70
CA ALA A 489 -21.34 -6.75 16.40
C ALA A 489 -20.81 -5.30 16.38
N SER A 490 -21.61 -4.38 15.85
CA SER A 490 -21.28 -2.95 15.82
C SER A 490 -20.95 -2.43 17.23
N GLY A 491 -19.82 -1.72 17.36
CA GLY A 491 -19.34 -1.20 18.64
C GLY A 491 -18.72 -2.24 19.58
N GLY A 492 -18.55 -3.49 19.12
CA GLY A 492 -17.78 -4.51 19.85
C GLY A 492 -16.32 -4.11 20.02
N THR A 493 -15.66 -4.66 21.04
CA THR A 493 -14.22 -4.40 21.26
C THR A 493 -13.38 -5.30 20.36
N PRO A 494 -12.53 -4.74 19.47
CA PRO A 494 -11.67 -5.55 18.63
C PRO A 494 -10.62 -6.30 19.45
N PRO A 495 -10.30 -7.55 19.10
CA PRO A 495 -9.17 -8.25 19.69
C PRO A 495 -7.85 -7.50 19.46
N LYS A 496 -6.93 -7.64 20.41
CA LYS A 496 -5.59 -7.05 20.27
C LYS A 496 -4.86 -7.74 19.11
N VAL A 497 -4.31 -6.93 18.20
CA VAL A 497 -3.46 -7.41 17.10
C VAL A 497 -2.26 -8.18 17.66
N THR A 498 -1.96 -9.33 17.07
CA THR A 498 -0.81 -10.13 17.46
C THR A 498 0.45 -9.69 16.70
N PRO A 499 1.64 -9.67 17.34
CA PRO A 499 2.89 -9.47 16.61
C PRO A 499 3.06 -10.53 15.52
N PHE A 500 3.69 -10.18 14.38
CA PHE A 500 4.19 -11.21 13.46
C PHE A 500 5.18 -12.10 14.23
N PRO A 501 5.31 -13.40 13.93
CA PRO A 501 6.53 -14.12 14.25
C PRO A 501 7.71 -13.28 13.73
N SER A 502 8.54 -12.81 14.66
CA SER A 502 9.74 -12.06 14.30
C SER A 502 10.64 -13.01 13.54
N VAL A 503 11.18 -12.60 12.40
CA VAL A 503 12.37 -13.27 11.87
C VAL A 503 13.43 -13.02 12.94
N THR A 504 13.87 -14.05 13.66
CA THR A 504 14.87 -13.89 14.72
C THR A 504 16.09 -13.20 14.10
N PRO A 505 16.42 -11.97 14.51
CA PRO A 505 17.54 -11.25 13.94
C PRO A 505 18.81 -12.06 14.20
N ILE A 506 19.61 -12.26 13.18
CA ILE A 506 20.89 -12.94 13.33
C ILE A 506 21.96 -11.93 13.78
N ASN A 507 22.97 -12.41 14.51
CA ASN A 507 24.13 -11.59 14.84
C ASN A 507 25.05 -11.48 13.61
N LEU A 508 24.90 -10.39 12.86
CA LEU A 508 25.71 -10.06 11.69
C LEU A 508 27.20 -9.88 12.02
N ALA A 509 27.52 -9.52 13.27
CA ALA A 509 28.89 -9.31 13.72
C ALA A 509 29.60 -10.60 14.12
N LEU A 510 28.89 -11.73 14.26
CA LEU A 510 29.46 -12.98 14.77
C LEU A 510 30.68 -13.43 13.96
N ASN A 511 31.84 -13.55 14.62
CA ASN A 511 33.13 -13.97 14.03
C ASN A 511 33.60 -13.11 12.84
N LYS A 512 33.05 -11.90 12.68
CA LYS A 512 33.50 -10.95 11.67
C LYS A 512 34.81 -10.28 12.09
N SER A 513 35.57 -9.78 11.10
CA SER A 513 36.81 -9.06 11.39
C SER A 513 36.52 -7.82 12.22
N ALA A 514 37.20 -7.71 13.36
CA ALA A 514 37.06 -6.60 14.30
C ALA A 514 38.41 -5.93 14.54
N SER A 515 38.37 -4.63 14.79
CA SER A 515 39.53 -3.80 15.13
C SER A 515 39.17 -2.85 16.27
N SER A 516 40.18 -2.39 17.00
CA SER A 516 40.01 -1.39 18.05
C SER A 516 41.19 -0.43 18.05
N ASP A 517 41.04 0.70 18.72
CA ASP A 517 42.14 1.66 18.90
C ASP A 517 43.26 1.09 19.78
N SER A 518 42.89 0.26 20.76
CA SER A 518 43.82 -0.43 21.66
C SER A 518 43.27 -1.77 22.15
N SER A 519 44.13 -2.61 22.72
CA SER A 519 43.71 -3.87 23.36
C SER A 519 44.65 -4.23 24.52
N GLN A 520 44.09 -4.68 25.64
CA GLN A 520 44.84 -5.32 26.71
C GLN A 520 45.38 -6.67 26.24
N SER A 521 46.60 -7.02 26.67
CA SER A 521 47.17 -8.35 26.40
C SER A 521 46.21 -9.47 26.86
N GLY A 522 45.85 -10.36 25.95
CA GLY A 522 44.91 -11.47 26.19
C GLY A 522 43.42 -11.16 25.96
N ASN A 523 43.06 -9.90 25.65
CA ASN A 523 41.67 -9.48 25.40
C ASN A 523 41.55 -8.71 24.06
N PRO A 524 41.81 -9.37 22.92
CA PRO A 524 41.88 -8.74 21.61
C PRO A 524 40.49 -8.29 21.10
N ALA A 525 40.47 -7.44 20.06
CA ALA A 525 39.23 -7.00 19.41
C ALA A 525 38.34 -8.16 18.92
N SER A 526 38.92 -9.27 18.44
CA SER A 526 38.17 -10.45 17.98
C SER A 526 37.38 -11.15 19.08
N SER A 527 37.71 -10.93 20.34
CA SER A 527 36.95 -11.45 21.48
C SER A 527 35.72 -10.60 21.82
N GLY A 528 35.47 -9.53 21.08
CA GLY A 528 34.30 -8.68 21.26
C GLY A 528 33.05 -9.17 20.50
N ASN A 529 33.17 -10.16 19.61
CA ASN A 529 32.08 -10.61 18.73
C ASN A 529 32.13 -12.13 18.45
N ASP A 530 32.67 -12.91 19.38
CA ASP A 530 32.82 -14.37 19.29
C ASP A 530 31.65 -15.13 19.95
N SER A 531 30.64 -14.41 20.47
CA SER A 531 29.50 -14.94 21.24
C SER A 531 29.88 -15.71 22.51
N SER A 532 31.14 -15.65 22.94
CA SER A 532 31.58 -16.23 24.20
C SER A 532 31.38 -15.23 25.32
N THR A 533 30.98 -15.72 26.50
CA THR A 533 30.87 -14.89 27.70
C THR A 533 32.04 -15.08 28.65
N SER A 534 33.07 -15.80 28.19
CA SER A 534 34.32 -16.10 28.91
C SER A 534 35.52 -15.33 28.38
N THR A 535 35.40 -14.78 27.17
CA THR A 535 36.39 -13.95 26.47
C THR A 535 35.79 -12.56 26.28
N ARG A 536 36.63 -11.53 26.20
CA ARG A 536 36.17 -10.15 26.02
C ARG A 536 37.17 -9.32 25.24
N TRP A 537 36.70 -8.27 24.59
CA TRP A 537 37.58 -7.16 24.24
C TRP A 537 37.75 -6.25 25.46
N SER A 538 38.97 -5.73 25.65
CA SER A 538 39.27 -4.71 26.66
C SER A 538 40.32 -3.74 26.13
N ALA A 539 40.11 -2.44 26.33
CA ALA A 539 41.12 -1.42 26.03
C ALA A 539 42.41 -1.62 26.85
N ASN A 540 43.52 -1.02 26.41
CA ASN A 540 44.82 -1.20 27.07
C ASN A 540 45.00 -0.38 28.36
N ASP A 541 44.07 0.53 28.66
CA ASP A 541 44.06 1.34 29.87
C ASP A 541 42.63 1.71 30.31
N ALA A 542 42.51 2.54 31.37
CA ALA A 542 41.24 2.92 31.99
C ALA A 542 40.66 4.25 31.47
N ASN A 543 41.22 4.83 30.40
CA ASN A 543 40.77 6.10 29.86
C ASN A 543 39.44 5.97 29.11
N THR A 544 38.80 7.11 28.85
CA THR A 544 37.63 7.19 27.97
C THR A 544 38.05 7.52 26.54
N GLY A 545 37.20 7.25 25.56
CA GLY A 545 37.44 7.56 24.15
C GLY A 545 37.83 6.34 23.31
N HIS A 546 38.03 5.18 23.93
CA HIS A 546 38.32 3.93 23.23
C HIS A 546 37.17 3.50 22.31
N SER A 547 37.54 2.90 21.19
CA SER A 547 36.62 2.49 20.14
C SER A 547 36.89 1.08 19.65
N TRP A 548 35.82 0.39 19.32
CA TRP A 548 35.85 -0.94 18.71
C TRP A 548 34.96 -0.92 17.47
N THR A 549 35.43 -1.50 16.38
CA THR A 549 34.77 -1.50 15.07
C THR A 549 34.73 -2.91 14.49
N VAL A 550 33.56 -3.34 14.04
CA VAL A 550 33.40 -4.57 13.24
C VAL A 550 33.18 -4.24 11.77
N ASP A 551 33.87 -4.97 10.89
CA ASP A 551 33.61 -5.03 9.46
C ASP A 551 32.71 -6.23 9.16
N LEU A 552 31.45 -5.96 8.80
CA LEU A 552 30.46 -6.99 8.46
C LEU A 552 30.79 -7.73 7.14
N GLY A 553 31.83 -7.30 6.42
CA GLY A 553 32.33 -7.85 5.16
C GLY A 553 31.75 -7.14 3.93
N SER A 554 30.49 -6.69 4.03
CA SER A 554 29.79 -5.90 3.01
C SER A 554 28.70 -5.05 3.67
N SER A 555 28.02 -4.18 2.91
CA SER A 555 26.87 -3.43 3.45
C SER A 555 25.72 -4.39 3.80
N MET A 556 25.43 -4.53 5.09
CA MET A 556 24.40 -5.41 5.62
C MET A 556 23.23 -4.60 6.19
N ARG A 557 22.02 -5.20 6.20
CA ARG A 557 20.83 -4.59 6.79
C ARG A 557 20.76 -4.90 8.28
N ILE A 558 20.92 -3.87 9.09
CA ILE A 558 20.70 -3.88 10.53
C ILE A 558 19.23 -3.56 10.79
N THR A 559 18.48 -4.49 11.37
CA THR A 559 17.03 -4.37 11.58
C THR A 559 16.66 -4.05 13.03
N ASP A 560 17.48 -4.51 13.97
CA ASP A 560 17.23 -4.47 15.42
C ASP A 560 18.39 -3.81 16.18
N GLY A 561 19.26 -3.11 15.45
CA GLY A 561 20.38 -2.34 15.98
C GLY A 561 21.48 -3.22 16.56
N THR A 562 21.87 -2.97 17.81
CA THR A 562 22.99 -3.67 18.47
C THR A 562 22.65 -4.13 19.87
N GLN A 563 23.40 -5.11 20.36
CA GLN A 563 23.40 -5.52 21.76
C GLN A 563 24.83 -5.64 22.27
N VAL A 564 25.16 -4.89 23.32
CA VAL A 564 26.47 -4.94 23.97
C VAL A 564 26.35 -5.55 25.37
N LYS A 565 27.17 -6.55 25.68
CA LYS A 565 27.29 -7.15 27.02
C LYS A 565 28.57 -6.67 27.69
N TRP A 566 28.46 -5.65 28.53
CA TRP A 566 29.58 -5.04 29.23
C TRP A 566 30.27 -6.02 30.20
N GLU A 567 31.56 -5.78 30.47
CA GLU A 567 32.36 -6.60 31.40
C GLU A 567 31.72 -6.64 32.80
N GLN A 568 31.52 -5.47 33.42
CA GLN A 568 31.03 -5.39 34.79
C GLN A 568 29.52 -5.12 34.84
N SER A 569 28.79 -5.96 35.58
CA SER A 569 27.39 -5.73 35.93
C SER A 569 27.27 -4.66 37.03
N GLY A 570 26.20 -3.87 37.02
CA GLY A 570 25.96 -2.84 38.04
C GLY A 570 26.74 -1.54 37.82
N LYS A 571 27.45 -1.40 36.69
CA LYS A 571 28.29 -0.24 36.34
C LYS A 571 27.71 0.52 35.15
N VAL A 572 27.88 1.84 35.16
CA VAL A 572 27.46 2.70 34.04
C VAL A 572 28.56 2.82 33.00
N TYR A 573 28.22 2.48 31.75
CA TYR A 573 29.03 2.75 30.57
C TYR A 573 28.33 3.80 29.71
N LYS A 574 29.03 4.89 29.39
CA LYS A 574 28.56 5.91 28.44
C LYS A 574 29.23 5.67 27.11
N TYR A 575 28.47 5.70 26.02
CA TYR A 575 28.98 5.33 24.70
C TYR A 575 28.17 5.94 23.56
N LYS A 576 28.67 5.83 22.35
CA LYS A 576 27.91 6.09 21.11
C LYS A 576 28.14 4.96 20.12
N ILE A 577 27.18 4.76 19.22
CA ILE A 577 27.29 3.81 18.10
C ILE A 577 27.11 4.55 16.78
N GLU A 578 28.03 4.27 15.86
CA GLU A 578 28.11 4.87 14.54
C GLU A 578 28.20 3.79 13.46
N THR A 579 27.63 4.05 12.29
CA THR A 579 27.66 3.15 11.14
C THR A 579 28.30 3.80 9.93
N SER A 580 28.99 3.02 9.09
CA SER A 580 29.62 3.50 7.85
C SER A 580 29.60 2.43 6.75
N ASN A 581 29.66 2.85 5.48
CA ASN A 581 29.87 1.95 4.33
C ASN A 581 31.31 1.97 3.80
N ASP A 582 32.09 2.99 4.16
CA ASP A 582 33.44 3.24 3.64
C ASP A 582 34.51 3.34 4.74
N ASN A 583 34.12 3.10 6.00
CA ASN A 583 34.96 3.18 7.21
C ASN A 583 35.51 4.60 7.51
N SER A 584 35.07 5.64 6.80
CA SER A 584 35.58 7.00 6.89
C SER A 584 34.49 8.03 7.19
N ASN A 585 33.33 7.91 6.55
CA ASN A 585 32.15 8.72 6.76
C ASN A 585 31.21 7.99 7.72
N TRP A 586 30.99 8.56 8.90
CA TRP A 586 30.25 7.92 9.97
C TRP A 586 28.92 8.63 10.24
N THR A 587 27.86 7.83 10.36
CA THR A 587 26.54 8.31 10.79
C THR A 587 26.27 7.81 12.20
N MET A 588 26.01 8.72 13.13
CA MET A 588 25.61 8.37 14.50
C MET A 588 24.21 7.74 14.50
N LYS A 589 24.09 6.57 15.14
CA LYS A 589 22.83 5.83 15.29
C LYS A 589 22.34 5.79 16.73
N VAL A 590 23.26 5.82 17.69
CA VAL A 590 22.96 5.79 19.13
C VAL A 590 23.85 6.80 19.82
N ASP A 591 23.24 7.69 20.60
CA ASP A 591 23.94 8.58 21.52
C ASP A 591 23.56 8.22 22.96
N LYS A 592 24.50 7.61 23.68
CA LYS A 592 24.43 7.25 25.09
C LYS A 592 25.54 7.92 25.90
N THR A 593 26.00 9.09 25.45
CA THR A 593 26.98 9.91 26.18
C THR A 593 26.46 10.38 27.54
N ALA A 594 25.13 10.47 27.70
CA ALA A 594 24.46 10.78 28.95
C ALA A 594 23.88 9.55 29.68
N ASN A 595 24.29 8.32 29.34
CA ASN A 595 23.73 7.10 29.92
C ASN A 595 23.94 7.03 31.45
N THR A 596 22.92 6.52 32.15
CA THR A 596 22.89 6.28 33.60
C THR A 596 22.49 4.84 33.95
N SER A 597 22.20 3.99 32.95
CA SER A 597 21.81 2.59 33.16
C SER A 597 22.99 1.74 33.64
N THR A 598 22.73 0.90 34.64
CA THR A 598 23.66 -0.07 35.23
C THR A 598 23.44 -1.51 34.72
N VAL A 599 22.52 -1.70 33.77
CA VAL A 599 22.23 -3.01 33.17
C VAL A 599 23.43 -3.47 32.35
N GLN A 600 23.93 -4.67 32.64
CA GLN A 600 25.13 -5.22 32.00
C GLN A 600 24.97 -5.41 30.50
N THR A 601 23.81 -5.92 30.05
CA THR A 601 23.50 -6.07 28.64
C THR A 601 22.61 -4.91 28.20
N GLN A 602 23.14 -4.06 27.32
CA GLN A 602 22.36 -2.98 26.74
C GLN A 602 21.99 -3.31 25.30
N THR A 603 20.72 -3.09 24.97
CA THR A 603 20.19 -3.18 23.61
C THR A 603 19.95 -1.77 23.10
N ASP A 604 20.33 -1.52 21.86
CA ASP A 604 20.21 -0.25 21.18
C ASP A 604 19.48 -0.45 19.86
N ASN A 605 18.24 0.01 19.76
CA ASN A 605 17.40 -0.24 18.60
C ASN A 605 17.60 0.84 17.53
N PHE A 606 18.06 0.46 16.35
CA PHE A 606 18.12 1.34 15.19
C PHE A 606 18.11 0.53 13.89
N LYS A 607 17.85 1.21 12.77
CA LYS A 607 17.93 0.63 11.42
C LYS A 607 19.03 1.32 10.60
N ALA A 608 19.78 0.51 9.85
CA ALA A 608 20.84 1.01 8.97
C ALA A 608 21.19 -0.02 7.89
N ASP A 609 21.61 0.46 6.73
CA ASP A 609 22.38 -0.33 5.75
C ASP A 609 23.84 0.11 5.87
N ALA A 610 24.70 -0.76 6.39
CA ALA A 610 26.08 -0.41 6.74
C ALA A 610 27.02 -1.61 6.64
N ARG A 611 28.28 -1.37 6.28
CA ARG A 611 29.35 -2.37 6.33
C ARG A 611 30.09 -2.36 7.66
N TYR A 612 30.29 -1.19 8.24
CA TYR A 612 31.05 -1.01 9.47
C TYR A 612 30.14 -0.51 10.57
N VAL A 613 30.28 -1.10 11.76
CA VAL A 613 29.61 -0.64 12.99
C VAL A 613 30.67 -0.39 14.04
N LYS A 614 30.66 0.81 14.62
CA LYS A 614 31.63 1.26 15.62
C LYS A 614 30.92 1.62 16.90
N ILE A 615 31.45 1.14 18.02
CA ILE A 615 31.11 1.62 19.36
C ILE A 615 32.28 2.45 19.90
N THR A 616 31.99 3.62 20.46
CA THR A 616 32.99 4.45 21.17
C THR A 616 32.53 4.64 22.61
N VAL A 617 33.36 4.23 23.58
CA VAL A 617 33.09 4.44 25.01
C VAL A 617 33.51 5.86 25.38
N THR A 618 32.56 6.66 25.85
CA THR A 618 32.71 8.09 26.10
C THR A 618 32.74 8.46 27.59
N GLY A 619 32.47 7.50 28.49
CA GLY A 619 32.51 7.72 29.93
C GLY A 619 32.45 6.42 30.72
N LEU A 620 33.22 6.35 31.81
CA LEU A 620 33.41 5.18 32.66
C LEU A 620 33.35 5.59 34.15
N GLU A 621 32.88 4.70 35.01
CA GLU A 621 33.02 4.84 36.47
C GLU A 621 34.44 4.47 36.93
N SER A 622 34.80 4.89 38.15
CA SER A 622 36.07 4.50 38.78
C SER A 622 36.20 2.96 38.87
N GLY A 623 37.34 2.43 38.42
CA GLY A 623 37.65 0.99 38.41
C GLY A 623 37.01 0.21 37.26
N VAL A 624 36.47 0.89 36.24
CA VAL A 624 35.83 0.28 35.07
C VAL A 624 36.63 0.64 33.82
N TRP A 625 36.86 -0.32 32.92
CA TRP A 625 37.57 -0.12 31.66
C TRP A 625 36.59 -0.22 30.48
N ALA A 626 36.98 0.31 29.32
CA ALA A 626 36.24 0.07 28.09
C ALA A 626 36.36 -1.41 27.69
N SER A 627 35.40 -2.24 28.13
CA SER A 627 35.45 -3.69 27.95
C SER A 627 34.07 -4.33 27.89
N PHE A 628 33.90 -5.27 26.97
CA PHE A 628 32.65 -6.04 26.79
C PHE A 628 32.93 -7.46 26.33
N TYR A 629 32.09 -8.39 26.78
CA TYR A 629 32.12 -9.81 26.41
C TYR A 629 31.59 -10.05 25.00
N ASP A 630 30.61 -9.27 24.55
CA ASP A 630 29.99 -9.47 23.24
C ASP A 630 29.36 -8.17 22.73
N PHE A 631 29.47 -7.92 21.43
CA PHE A 631 28.87 -6.82 20.69
C PHE A 631 28.20 -7.39 19.44
N LYS A 632 26.88 -7.55 19.54
CA LYS A 632 26.05 -8.07 18.45
C LYS A 632 25.57 -6.94 17.58
N VAL A 633 25.57 -7.17 16.28
CA VAL A 633 24.86 -6.35 15.30
C VAL A 633 23.69 -7.18 14.80
N LEU A 634 22.46 -6.76 15.10
CA LEU A 634 21.26 -7.56 14.88
C LEU A 634 20.59 -7.15 13.56
N GLY A 635 20.56 -8.08 12.63
CA GLY A 635 20.05 -7.84 11.29
C GLY A 635 19.68 -9.11 10.55
N GLU A 636 19.57 -9.01 9.24
CA GLU A 636 19.22 -10.13 8.36
C GLU A 636 20.36 -10.38 7.36
N GLN A 637 20.73 -11.65 7.15
CA GLN A 637 21.61 -12.08 6.05
C GLN A 637 20.76 -12.75 4.97
N TRP A 638 20.93 -12.29 3.74
CA TRP A 638 20.13 -12.75 2.62
C TRP A 638 20.69 -14.07 2.06
N ASN A 639 19.97 -15.17 2.27
CA ASN A 639 20.28 -16.45 1.63
C ASN A 639 19.73 -16.47 0.20
N LEU A 640 20.61 -16.24 -0.78
CA LEU A 640 20.25 -16.23 -2.22
C LEU A 640 19.66 -17.57 -2.70
N ALA A 641 20.02 -18.69 -2.07
CA ALA A 641 19.56 -20.02 -2.43
C ALA A 641 18.20 -20.37 -1.80
N MET A 642 17.71 -19.61 -0.81
CA MET A 642 16.52 -19.98 -0.05
C MET A 642 15.26 -20.04 -0.92
N GLY A 643 14.58 -21.18 -0.90
CA GLY A 643 13.36 -21.46 -1.67
C GLY A 643 13.57 -21.56 -3.18
N LYS A 644 14.82 -21.63 -3.65
CA LYS A 644 15.16 -21.74 -5.07
C LYS A 644 15.10 -23.17 -5.57
N THR A 645 14.93 -23.33 -6.88
CA THR A 645 14.88 -24.65 -7.50
C THR A 645 16.26 -25.31 -7.40
N ALA A 646 16.31 -26.42 -6.68
CA ALA A 646 17.50 -27.25 -6.57
C ALA A 646 17.35 -28.53 -7.41
N SER A 647 18.45 -28.98 -7.98
CA SER A 647 18.58 -30.21 -8.76
C SER A 647 19.87 -30.92 -8.37
N SER A 648 19.94 -32.22 -8.56
CA SER A 648 21.13 -33.02 -8.29
C SER A 648 21.31 -34.08 -9.36
N ASP A 649 22.50 -34.67 -9.47
CA ASP A 649 22.73 -35.86 -10.29
C ASP A 649 22.07 -37.11 -9.69
N SER A 650 22.00 -37.17 -8.36
CA SER A 650 21.48 -38.30 -7.61
C SER A 650 20.66 -37.85 -6.38
N THR A 651 19.64 -38.62 -6.00
CA THR A 651 18.77 -38.34 -4.85
C THR A 651 18.34 -39.64 -4.18
N MET A 652 18.52 -39.74 -2.86
CA MET A 652 17.93 -40.79 -2.03
C MET A 652 16.43 -40.51 -1.78
N SER A 653 15.60 -41.54 -1.80
CA SER A 653 14.17 -41.42 -1.47
C SER A 653 13.99 -40.78 -0.08
N GLY A 654 13.19 -39.72 0.01
CA GLY A 654 12.97 -38.94 1.24
C GLY A 654 13.94 -37.77 1.45
N PHE A 655 15.01 -37.65 0.66
CA PHE A 655 16.02 -36.59 0.78
C PHE A 655 16.26 -35.83 -0.54
N PRO A 656 15.21 -35.21 -1.12
CA PRO A 656 15.28 -34.55 -2.43
C PRO A 656 16.24 -33.36 -2.47
N ALA A 657 16.73 -33.03 -3.66
CA ALA A 657 17.59 -31.86 -3.90
C ALA A 657 17.00 -30.54 -3.36
N SER A 658 15.67 -30.39 -3.38
CA SER A 658 14.97 -29.22 -2.82
C SER A 658 15.31 -28.94 -1.36
N ASN A 659 15.64 -29.97 -0.57
CA ASN A 659 16.02 -29.82 0.82
C ASN A 659 17.36 -29.10 1.01
N ALA A 660 18.23 -29.04 -0.02
CA ALA A 660 19.49 -28.29 0.07
C ALA A 660 19.27 -26.76 0.08
N ALA A 661 18.07 -26.29 -0.26
CA ALA A 661 17.74 -24.88 -0.47
C ALA A 661 16.48 -24.45 0.30
N ASP A 662 15.88 -25.30 1.12
CA ASP A 662 14.59 -25.05 1.77
C ASP A 662 14.69 -24.16 3.04
N GLY A 663 15.92 -23.97 3.56
CA GLY A 663 16.17 -23.20 4.78
C GLY A 663 15.82 -23.93 6.09
N ASN A 664 15.43 -25.20 6.02
CA ASN A 664 15.08 -26.02 7.17
C ASN A 664 16.29 -26.87 7.61
N GLN A 665 16.82 -26.59 8.80
CA GLN A 665 18.02 -27.25 9.31
C GLN A 665 17.80 -28.73 9.71
N MET A 666 16.54 -29.20 9.69
CA MET A 666 16.18 -30.59 10.02
C MET A 666 16.03 -31.49 8.79
N THR A 667 16.06 -30.92 7.59
CA THR A 667 15.99 -31.63 6.31
C THR A 667 17.33 -31.51 5.59
N HIS A 668 17.64 -32.48 4.72
CA HIS A 668 18.85 -32.44 3.90
C HIS A 668 18.60 -33.14 2.56
N TRP A 669 19.45 -32.81 1.59
CA TRP A 669 19.62 -33.62 0.39
C TRP A 669 20.66 -34.70 0.66
N SER A 670 20.45 -35.90 0.10
CA SER A 670 21.44 -36.97 0.07
C SER A 670 21.45 -37.62 -1.31
N ALA A 671 22.63 -37.98 -1.80
CA ALA A 671 22.76 -38.88 -2.95
C ALA A 671 22.19 -40.27 -2.63
N ASN A 672 21.83 -41.04 -3.66
CA ASN A 672 21.25 -42.38 -3.52
C ASN A 672 22.24 -43.47 -3.09
N ASP A 673 23.53 -43.15 -3.02
CA ASP A 673 24.61 -44.01 -2.57
C ASP A 673 25.68 -43.24 -1.79
N GLY A 674 26.73 -43.93 -1.32
CA GLY A 674 27.80 -43.36 -0.49
C GLY A 674 29.08 -42.97 -1.24
N ASN A 675 29.05 -42.92 -2.57
CA ASN A 675 30.23 -42.62 -3.38
C ASN A 675 30.53 -41.10 -3.39
N THR A 676 31.78 -40.75 -3.70
CA THR A 676 32.19 -39.36 -3.91
C THR A 676 31.86 -38.90 -5.34
N GLY A 677 31.68 -37.58 -5.54
CA GLY A 677 31.52 -36.98 -6.87
C GLY A 677 30.10 -36.54 -7.21
N HIS A 678 29.14 -36.78 -6.32
CA HIS A 678 27.77 -36.26 -6.45
C HIS A 678 27.70 -34.75 -6.27
N TRP A 679 26.68 -34.14 -6.88
CA TRP A 679 26.46 -32.70 -6.79
C TRP A 679 25.00 -32.36 -6.54
N VAL A 680 24.80 -31.26 -5.83
CA VAL A 680 23.54 -30.53 -5.78
C VAL A 680 23.77 -29.11 -6.27
N LYS A 681 22.85 -28.61 -7.08
CA LYS A 681 22.90 -27.30 -7.73
C LYS A 681 21.63 -26.55 -7.40
N VAL A 682 21.77 -25.26 -7.11
CA VAL A 682 20.66 -24.33 -6.91
C VAL A 682 20.63 -23.30 -8.03
N ASP A 683 19.50 -23.22 -8.73
CA ASP A 683 19.26 -22.17 -9.73
C ASP A 683 18.79 -20.88 -9.04
N LEU A 684 19.63 -19.84 -9.06
CA LEU A 684 19.31 -18.54 -8.44
C LEU A 684 18.26 -17.72 -9.22
N GLY A 685 17.84 -18.21 -10.40
CA GLY A 685 16.78 -17.67 -11.26
C GLY A 685 17.25 -16.65 -12.30
N TYR A 686 18.25 -15.84 -11.98
CA TYR A 686 18.95 -14.94 -12.90
C TYR A 686 20.36 -14.66 -12.39
N VAL A 687 21.21 -14.01 -13.19
CA VAL A 687 22.59 -13.67 -12.78
C VAL A 687 22.54 -12.81 -11.51
N LYS A 688 23.09 -13.37 -10.41
CA LYS A 688 23.18 -12.72 -9.10
C LYS A 688 24.62 -12.42 -8.78
N LYS A 689 24.84 -11.24 -8.18
CA LYS A 689 26.10 -10.94 -7.51
C LYS A 689 26.08 -11.64 -6.14
N ILE A 690 26.91 -12.66 -5.97
CA ILE A 690 27.20 -13.25 -4.66
C ILE A 690 28.22 -12.32 -4.00
N THR A 691 27.82 -11.65 -2.92
CA THR A 691 28.62 -10.59 -2.29
C THR A 691 29.33 -11.01 -1.01
N ASN A 692 28.96 -12.15 -0.43
CA ASN A 692 29.54 -12.61 0.84
C ASN A 692 30.10 -14.03 0.76
N GLY A 693 29.52 -14.96 -0.02
CA GLY A 693 30.01 -16.35 -0.11
C GLY A 693 28.90 -17.40 -0.02
N THR A 694 29.28 -18.66 0.21
CA THR A 694 28.37 -19.79 0.46
C THR A 694 28.43 -20.26 1.91
N GLN A 695 27.34 -20.87 2.36
CA GLN A 695 27.28 -21.58 3.63
C GLN A 695 26.67 -22.96 3.38
N VAL A 696 27.31 -24.02 3.85
CA VAL A 696 26.84 -25.40 3.74
C VAL A 696 26.64 -25.97 5.15
N LEU A 697 25.45 -26.51 5.41
CA LEU A 697 25.14 -27.23 6.65
C LEU A 697 25.15 -28.73 6.36
N TRP A 698 25.98 -29.48 7.08
CA TRP A 698 26.10 -30.93 6.93
C TRP A 698 25.22 -31.69 7.93
N PRO A 699 24.64 -32.84 7.53
CA PRO A 699 23.69 -33.57 8.39
C PRO A 699 24.36 -34.24 9.61
N ASN A 700 25.64 -34.63 9.52
CA ASN A 700 26.34 -35.29 10.62
C ASN A 700 27.33 -34.33 11.31
N VAL A 701 27.11 -34.09 12.61
CA VAL A 701 28.03 -33.34 13.47
C VAL A 701 29.31 -34.15 13.70
N GLY A 702 30.48 -33.49 13.70
CA GLY A 702 31.75 -34.12 14.05
C GLY A 702 32.43 -34.87 12.90
N SER A 703 31.86 -34.84 11.69
CA SER A 703 32.47 -35.42 10.48
C SER A 703 33.06 -34.32 9.59
N ALA A 704 34.25 -34.55 9.04
CA ALA A 704 34.83 -33.64 8.06
C ALA A 704 34.33 -33.98 6.65
N TYR A 705 33.76 -32.99 5.96
CA TYR A 705 33.27 -33.12 4.59
C TYR A 705 34.22 -32.42 3.62
N GLN A 706 34.63 -33.14 2.58
CA GLN A 706 35.46 -32.62 1.49
C GLN A 706 34.56 -32.28 0.31
N TYR A 707 34.63 -31.05 -0.20
CA TYR A 707 33.72 -30.56 -1.22
C TYR A 707 34.33 -29.44 -2.06
N LYS A 708 33.59 -28.99 -3.06
CA LYS A 708 33.89 -27.82 -3.90
C LYS A 708 32.62 -27.01 -4.06
N VAL A 709 32.76 -25.71 -4.31
CA VAL A 709 31.64 -24.85 -4.72
C VAL A 709 31.99 -24.23 -6.05
N GLU A 710 31.05 -24.32 -6.98
CA GLU A 710 31.18 -23.79 -8.33
C GLU A 710 30.03 -22.82 -8.61
N THR A 711 30.28 -21.82 -9.45
CA THR A 711 29.27 -20.86 -9.90
C THR A 711 29.22 -20.81 -11.42
N SER A 712 28.05 -20.49 -11.96
CA SER A 712 27.84 -20.34 -13.40
C SER A 712 26.82 -19.25 -13.67
N ILE A 713 27.00 -18.53 -14.77
CA ILE A 713 26.02 -17.54 -15.28
C ILE A 713 25.15 -18.09 -16.41
N ASP A 714 25.49 -19.28 -16.94
CA ASP A 714 24.85 -19.87 -18.13
C ASP A 714 24.45 -21.35 -17.93
N ASN A 715 24.69 -21.92 -16.74
CA ASN A 715 24.41 -23.30 -16.38
C ASN A 715 25.16 -24.36 -17.22
N THR A 716 26.19 -23.94 -17.98
CA THR A 716 27.01 -24.81 -18.83
C THR A 716 28.49 -24.68 -18.52
N ASN A 717 29.00 -23.46 -18.33
CA ASN A 717 30.36 -23.16 -17.94
C ASN A 717 30.39 -22.88 -16.43
N TRP A 718 31.09 -23.73 -15.69
CA TRP A 718 31.20 -23.65 -14.24
C TRP A 718 32.59 -23.20 -13.84
N THR A 719 32.65 -22.27 -12.90
CA THR A 719 33.89 -21.76 -12.31
C THR A 719 33.94 -22.20 -10.86
N GLN A 720 34.95 -22.98 -10.49
CA GLN A 720 35.22 -23.30 -9.09
C GLN A 720 35.59 -22.01 -8.34
N VAL A 721 34.79 -21.68 -7.32
CA VAL A 721 34.99 -20.50 -6.46
C VAL A 721 35.46 -20.88 -5.06
N VAL A 722 35.25 -22.14 -4.64
CA VAL A 722 35.73 -22.68 -3.37
C VAL A 722 36.32 -24.07 -3.58
N ASP A 723 37.50 -24.31 -3.01
CA ASP A 723 38.12 -25.63 -2.93
C ASP A 723 38.25 -26.09 -1.47
N LYS A 724 37.50 -27.12 -1.10
CA LYS A 724 37.51 -27.75 0.23
C LYS A 724 37.83 -29.24 0.12
N THR A 725 38.54 -29.66 -0.93
CA THR A 725 38.92 -31.07 -1.14
C THR A 725 39.90 -31.59 -0.09
N ALA A 726 40.68 -30.70 0.55
CA ALA A 726 41.56 -31.02 1.67
C ALA A 726 40.95 -30.66 3.04
N ASN A 727 39.64 -30.40 3.12
CA ASN A 727 39.01 -29.97 4.37
C ASN A 727 39.13 -31.05 5.47
N THR A 728 39.56 -30.61 6.66
CA THR A 728 39.65 -31.41 7.88
C THR A 728 38.80 -30.87 9.02
N SER A 729 38.12 -29.72 8.84
CA SER A 729 37.20 -29.17 9.84
C SER A 729 35.99 -30.10 10.01
N THR A 730 35.64 -30.36 11.26
CA THR A 730 34.48 -31.14 11.68
C THR A 730 33.27 -30.26 12.03
N ASP A 731 33.33 -28.97 11.73
CA ASP A 731 32.23 -28.04 12.01
C ASP A 731 31.04 -28.38 11.12
N GLN A 732 29.87 -28.48 11.76
CA GLN A 732 28.63 -28.84 11.07
C GLN A 732 28.24 -27.79 10.01
N VAL A 733 28.54 -26.52 10.26
CA VAL A 733 28.33 -25.41 9.33
C VAL A 733 29.67 -24.99 8.76
N GLN A 734 29.81 -25.07 7.45
CA GLN A 734 30.95 -24.52 6.74
C GLN A 734 30.57 -23.20 6.08
N ASN A 735 31.38 -22.16 6.30
CA ASN A 735 31.25 -20.88 5.64
C ASN A 735 32.40 -20.71 4.66
N ASP A 736 32.09 -20.36 3.41
CA ASP A 736 33.06 -20.12 2.36
C ASP A 736 32.86 -18.68 1.86
N TYR A 737 33.68 -17.74 2.34
CA TYR A 737 33.55 -16.31 2.05
C TYR A 737 34.40 -15.85 0.87
#